data_AF-A0A947HRS9-F1
#
_entry.id   AF-A0A947HRS9-F1
#
_cell.length_a   1.000
_cell.length_b   1.000
_cell.length_c   1.000
_cell.angle_alpha   90.00
_cell.angle_beta   90.00
_cell.angle_gamma   90.00
#
_symmetry.space_group_name_H-M   'P 1'
#
loop_
_entity.id
_entity.type
_entity.pdbx_description
1 polymer ?
#
loop_
_entity_poly.entity_id
_entity_poly.type
_entity_poly.pdbx_seq_one_letter_code
_entity_poly.pdbx_strand_id
1 'polypeptide(L)'
;MRLVVLLLLSFQVVLPRVGHAASPPWEGSPLLDLVPKDSYVVSFSAPVATIAEKLGLPKLFDRHKALFAEGRAGLVKQVGADLLTVAGWEKLGIDFKRPAAFAYLDANRNQRLAWLAVSDPAALDVAITKNLGADVARRTVGAAIVVAPAFGGVRFILRDGYVGVLTHESDDGVAALDAIADRLANLAAGDALSANEAFKASVPTAGGGHIAIWWDIKALSGLIDQDEAQWKENRETETYADVELREAKNNNAPPDELKRLEDAIAPAHADRDRRFAQEEKAYAFGRRFVTPVEGQLVVMTIGDSAITLQGVARLAPDHVARLLLKPSGTMTLARAMPSAPLGLVEASVDPKVLTQLFKEFVDFTDSRGFEAFQSGMKEALGVELEADVLSLLKGHLGLGFRMGGQSLTTLFAADLVDGAKARAMLDRVVQSPEGKQLLTPAHDGGKQVWQLPWSESPALLQLEGDYVVMSSEAALTDGLAKAGKGAWLSSDSAAAWLLAPGVAAIGASDIGQLFKLFFMSFSGDWKAAPEPLPEGADPKLVKKLDAIRGKKDALEAAKNKENEKLTSDVDAILGTLAVTASPTDAGFVLVGGQSFGTKTVAAAIDGITGILAKRTVAERKHSEALQKLYKEEQTIMEAIYKAAPAP
;
A
#
# COMPACT_ATOMS: atom_id res chain seq x y z
N MET A 1 14.78 13.72 7.05
CA MET A 1 13.77 12.82 7.65
C MET A 1 12.95 12.06 6.62
N ARG A 2 11.99 12.63 5.87
CA ARG A 2 11.06 11.85 4.99
C ARG A 2 11.75 10.76 4.13
N LEU A 3 12.87 11.06 3.46
CA LEU A 3 13.64 10.06 2.68
C LEU A 3 14.22 8.91 3.53
N VAL A 4 14.64 9.17 4.77
CA VAL A 4 15.17 8.16 5.70
C VAL A 4 14.03 7.28 6.25
N VAL A 5 12.85 7.85 6.49
CA VAL A 5 11.65 7.08 6.87
C VAL A 5 11.19 6.20 5.70
N LEU A 6 11.17 6.72 4.47
CA LEU A 6 10.94 5.93 3.25
C LEU A 6 11.95 4.78 3.11
N LEU A 7 13.25 5.03 3.34
CA LEU A 7 14.31 4.01 3.32
C LEU A 7 14.26 3.02 4.51
N LEU A 8 13.41 3.24 5.51
CA LEU A 8 13.18 2.29 6.61
C LEU A 8 11.88 1.48 6.46
N LEU A 9 10.96 1.91 5.58
CA LEU A 9 9.65 1.29 5.35
C LEU A 9 9.54 0.48 4.04
N SER A 10 10.49 0.61 3.11
CA SER A 10 10.40 0.08 1.73
C SER A 10 11.26 -1.16 1.44
N PHE A 11 11.72 -1.87 2.48
CA PHE A 11 12.53 -3.08 2.34
C PHE A 11 11.97 -4.25 3.15
N GLN A 12 12.17 -5.46 2.63
CA GLN A 12 11.81 -6.72 3.28
C GLN A 12 12.80 -7.83 2.85
N VAL A 13 12.78 -8.97 3.56
CA VAL A 13 12.84 -10.38 3.06
C VAL A 13 14.29 -10.92 2.71
N VAL A 14 14.83 -12.06 3.23
CA VAL A 14 15.24 -13.37 2.62
C VAL A 14 15.24 -14.60 3.56
N LEU A 15 15.20 -15.82 3.01
CA LEU A 15 15.30 -17.08 3.78
C LEU A 15 16.59 -17.89 3.60
N PRO A 16 17.54 -17.82 4.55
CA PRO A 16 18.25 -19.01 5.02
C PRO A 16 17.33 -19.84 5.95
N ARG A 17 17.76 -21.05 6.35
CA ARG A 17 17.17 -21.70 7.53
C ARG A 17 17.47 -20.86 8.77
N VAL A 18 16.43 -20.29 9.38
CA VAL A 18 16.55 -19.54 10.63
C VAL A 18 16.81 -20.52 11.78
N GLY A 19 18.09 -20.79 12.06
CA GLY A 19 18.48 -21.30 13.36
C GLY A 19 18.03 -20.29 14.42
N HIS A 20 17.45 -20.75 15.52
CA HIS A 20 16.81 -19.88 16.51
C HIS A 20 17.79 -18.80 16.98
N ALA A 21 17.53 -17.56 16.57
CA ALA A 21 18.32 -16.40 16.96
C ALA A 21 18.16 -16.14 18.45
N ALA A 22 19.17 -15.50 19.06
CA ALA A 22 19.01 -14.93 20.39
C ALA A 22 17.86 -13.90 20.40
N SER A 23 17.27 -13.69 21.58
CA SER A 23 16.25 -12.66 21.84
C SER A 23 16.57 -11.33 21.13
N PRO A 24 15.59 -10.69 20.47
CA PRO A 24 15.83 -9.43 19.79
C PRO A 24 16.44 -8.37 20.73
N PRO A 25 17.31 -7.48 20.26
CA PRO A 25 17.94 -6.43 21.08
C PRO A 25 16.97 -5.35 21.59
N TRP A 26 15.68 -5.47 21.26
CA TRP A 26 14.57 -4.65 21.77
C TRP A 26 13.63 -5.43 22.70
N GLU A 27 13.76 -6.76 22.81
CA GLU A 27 13.01 -7.56 23.80
C GLU A 27 13.52 -7.22 25.21
N GLY A 28 12.62 -6.88 26.13
CA GLY A 28 12.98 -6.35 27.45
C GLY A 28 13.58 -4.94 27.43
N SER A 29 13.52 -4.21 26.31
CA SER A 29 13.94 -2.80 26.26
C SER A 29 12.91 -1.91 26.95
N PRO A 30 13.31 -0.93 27.79
CA PRO A 30 12.40 0.03 28.41
C PRO A 30 11.65 0.92 27.42
N LEU A 31 12.01 0.90 26.13
CA LEU A 31 11.19 1.51 25.07
C LEU A 31 9.77 0.93 25.00
N LEU A 32 9.58 -0.33 25.39
CA LEU A 32 8.26 -0.97 25.45
C LEU A 32 7.36 -0.33 26.52
N ASP A 33 7.95 0.27 27.56
CA ASP A 33 7.27 0.97 28.66
C ASP A 33 7.03 2.46 28.37
N LEU A 34 7.55 2.98 27.24
CA LEU A 34 7.45 4.39 26.81
C LEU A 34 6.48 4.60 25.64
N VAL A 35 6.04 3.54 24.96
CA VAL A 35 5.06 3.60 23.86
C VAL A 35 3.68 3.20 24.40
N PRO A 36 2.59 3.97 24.16
CA PRO A 36 1.24 3.59 24.59
C PRO A 36 0.73 2.28 23.95
N LYS A 37 -0.01 1.47 24.71
CA LYS A 37 -0.56 0.17 24.28
C LYS A 37 -1.59 0.22 23.16
N ASP A 38 -2.14 1.40 22.90
CA ASP A 38 -3.12 1.77 21.88
C ASP A 38 -2.50 2.43 20.63
N SER A 39 -1.17 2.49 20.55
CA SER A 39 -0.45 2.95 19.36
C SER A 39 -0.70 1.99 18.19
N TYR A 40 -1.38 2.44 17.13
CA TYR A 40 -1.88 1.54 16.09
C TYR A 40 -0.80 1.00 15.13
N VAL A 41 0.33 1.70 15.00
CA VAL A 41 1.58 1.15 14.41
C VAL A 41 2.74 1.52 15.30
N VAL A 42 3.60 0.54 15.62
CA VAL A 42 4.83 0.76 16.39
C VAL A 42 5.99 0.06 15.71
N SER A 43 7.12 0.75 15.58
CA SER A 43 8.37 0.18 15.10
C SER A 43 9.46 0.28 16.16
N PHE A 44 10.25 -0.78 16.30
CA PHE A 44 11.41 -0.88 17.16
C PHE A 44 12.64 -1.17 16.33
N SER A 45 13.79 -0.72 16.82
CA SER A 45 15.07 -0.91 16.15
C SER A 45 16.12 -1.43 17.14
N ALA A 46 16.99 -2.30 16.64
CA ALA A 46 18.34 -2.47 17.15
C ALA A 46 19.10 -1.12 17.05
N PRO A 47 20.29 -0.98 17.66
CA PRO A 47 21.07 0.25 17.60
C PRO A 47 21.12 0.90 16.21
N VAL A 48 20.66 2.15 16.12
CA VAL A 48 20.49 2.89 14.85
C VAL A 48 21.81 2.96 14.07
N ALA A 49 22.95 3.03 14.76
CA ALA A 49 24.27 2.95 14.16
C ALA A 49 24.55 1.60 13.45
N THR A 50 24.11 0.47 14.03
CA THR A 50 24.24 -0.87 13.42
C THR A 50 23.40 -1.00 12.16
N ILE A 51 22.18 -0.45 12.18
CA ILE A 51 21.30 -0.40 11.00
C ILE A 51 21.93 0.49 9.92
N ALA A 52 22.42 1.68 10.28
CA ALA A 52 23.09 2.58 9.34
C ALA A 52 24.37 1.97 8.73
N GLU A 53 25.12 1.17 9.49
CA GLU A 53 26.27 0.43 8.99
C GLU A 53 25.87 -0.70 8.03
N LYS A 54 24.89 -1.54 8.39
CA LYS A 54 24.38 -2.63 7.55
C LYS A 54 23.77 -2.14 6.23
N LEU A 55 23.04 -1.03 6.26
CA LEU A 55 22.51 -0.35 5.06
C LEU A 55 23.59 0.43 4.29
N GLY A 56 24.80 0.56 4.82
CA GLY A 56 25.94 1.25 4.19
C GLY A 56 25.83 2.78 4.14
N LEU A 57 24.94 3.38 4.93
CA LEU A 57 24.58 4.80 4.84
C LEU A 57 25.76 5.78 4.87
N PRO A 58 26.82 5.61 5.70
CA PRO A 58 27.97 6.52 5.67
C PRO A 58 28.67 6.56 4.29
N LYS A 59 28.90 5.39 3.68
CA LYS A 59 29.54 5.27 2.35
C LYS A 59 28.66 5.85 1.23
N LEU A 60 27.34 5.73 1.39
CA LEU A 60 26.33 6.30 0.50
C LEU A 60 26.32 7.85 0.61
N PHE A 61 26.28 8.41 1.82
CA PHE A 61 26.31 9.86 2.02
C PHE A 61 27.61 10.50 1.54
N ASP A 62 28.77 9.83 1.70
CA ASP A 62 30.05 10.31 1.17
C ASP A 62 30.12 10.26 -0.36
N ARG A 63 29.58 9.19 -0.98
CA ARG A 63 29.52 9.04 -2.45
C ARG A 63 28.61 10.09 -3.08
N HIS A 64 27.44 10.30 -2.49
CA HIS A 64 26.41 11.23 -2.95
C HIS A 64 26.51 12.61 -2.31
N LYS A 65 27.66 12.96 -1.72
CA LYS A 65 27.86 14.18 -0.91
C LYS A 65 27.40 15.48 -1.57
N ALA A 66 27.44 15.59 -2.90
CA ALA A 66 26.98 16.76 -3.64
C ALA A 66 25.45 16.93 -3.59
N LEU A 67 24.69 15.83 -3.66
CA LEU A 67 23.23 15.83 -3.56
C LEU A 67 22.77 16.19 -2.14
N PHE A 68 23.53 15.77 -1.14
CA PHE A 68 23.28 16.09 0.26
C PHE A 68 23.89 17.42 0.72
N ALA A 69 24.73 18.09 -0.07
CA ALA A 69 25.54 19.23 0.38
C ALA A 69 24.68 20.40 0.90
N GLU A 70 23.64 20.78 0.15
CA GLU A 70 22.75 21.89 0.52
C GLU A 70 21.95 21.57 1.79
N GLY A 71 21.32 20.39 1.85
CA GLY A 71 20.59 19.94 3.05
C GLY A 71 21.50 19.78 4.28
N ARG A 72 22.73 19.27 4.10
CA ARG A 72 23.75 19.13 5.15
C ARG A 72 24.20 20.50 5.66
N ALA A 73 24.45 21.47 4.77
CA ALA A 73 24.77 22.84 5.14
C ALA A 73 23.61 23.53 5.87
N GLY A 74 22.36 23.32 5.41
CA GLY A 74 21.15 23.78 6.08
C GLY A 74 21.02 23.23 7.50
N LEU A 75 21.13 21.91 7.67
CA LEU A 75 21.05 21.24 8.97
C LEU A 75 22.20 21.66 9.91
N VAL A 76 23.44 21.73 9.43
CA VAL A 76 24.58 22.18 10.24
C VAL A 76 24.40 23.66 10.64
N LYS A 77 23.87 24.52 9.77
CA LYS A 77 23.57 25.93 10.08
C LYS A 77 22.43 26.08 11.10
N GLN A 78 21.34 25.32 10.95
CA GLN A 78 20.17 25.39 11.82
C GLN A 78 20.41 24.73 13.18
N VAL A 79 20.97 23.52 13.18
CA VAL A 79 21.05 22.64 14.37
C VAL A 79 22.42 22.75 15.06
N GLY A 80 23.47 23.10 14.30
CA GLY A 80 24.87 23.07 14.76
C GLY A 80 25.57 21.72 14.60
N ALA A 81 24.88 20.72 14.07
CA ALA A 81 25.40 19.36 13.93
C ALA A 81 24.96 18.70 12.61
N ASP A 82 25.71 17.67 12.20
CA ASP A 82 25.55 16.97 10.94
C ASP A 82 24.72 15.69 11.09
N LEU A 83 23.39 15.84 10.98
CA LEU A 83 22.42 14.78 11.23
C LEU A 83 22.43 13.64 10.19
N LEU A 84 23.34 13.68 9.20
CA LEU A 84 23.62 12.56 8.30
C LEU A 84 24.71 11.62 8.86
N THR A 85 25.26 11.92 10.04
CA THR A 85 26.33 11.15 10.69
C THR A 85 26.00 10.81 12.14
N VAL A 86 26.38 9.61 12.61
CA VAL A 86 26.21 9.19 14.01
C VAL A 86 26.84 10.21 14.97
N ALA A 87 28.08 10.62 14.69
CA ALA A 87 28.80 11.63 15.46
C ALA A 87 28.16 13.04 15.45
N GLY A 88 27.22 13.30 14.53
CA GLY A 88 26.39 14.51 14.56
C GLY A 88 25.24 14.41 15.56
N TRP A 89 24.64 13.24 15.71
CA TRP A 89 23.60 12.99 16.72
C TRP A 89 24.19 12.89 18.14
N GLU A 90 25.36 12.28 18.29
CA GLU A 90 26.09 12.21 19.56
C GLU A 90 26.45 13.61 20.10
N LYS A 91 26.74 14.58 19.21
CA LYS A 91 26.95 16.01 19.57
C LYS A 91 25.70 16.72 20.09
N LEU A 92 24.52 16.14 19.88
CA LEU A 92 23.25 16.60 20.47
C LEU A 92 22.85 15.75 21.68
N GLY A 93 23.76 14.92 22.20
CA GLY A 93 23.48 14.03 23.31
C GLY A 93 22.56 12.85 22.98
N ILE A 94 22.36 12.52 21.70
CA ILE A 94 21.54 11.39 21.25
C ILE A 94 22.40 10.14 21.01
N ASP A 95 21.99 9.02 21.60
CA ASP A 95 22.72 7.76 21.55
C ASP A 95 22.17 6.80 20.47
N PHE A 96 22.80 6.80 19.29
CA PHE A 96 22.49 5.84 18.22
C PHE A 96 23.14 4.45 18.42
N LYS A 97 23.88 4.22 19.52
CA LYS A 97 24.37 2.88 19.92
C LYS A 97 23.35 2.11 20.76
N ARG A 98 22.20 2.72 21.10
CA ARG A 98 21.06 2.08 21.76
C ARG A 98 19.86 1.94 20.80
N PRO A 99 18.92 1.02 21.10
CA PRO A 99 17.61 0.96 20.43
C PRO A 99 16.88 2.29 20.36
N ALA A 100 16.08 2.47 19.30
CA ALA A 100 15.09 3.53 19.17
C ALA A 100 13.71 2.94 18.80
N ALA A 101 12.64 3.69 19.08
CA ALA A 101 11.27 3.34 18.70
C ALA A 101 10.60 4.49 17.94
N PHE A 102 9.67 4.15 17.06
CA PHE A 102 8.81 5.11 16.37
C PHE A 102 7.39 4.56 16.26
N ALA A 103 6.42 5.29 16.80
CA ALA A 103 5.01 4.91 16.87
C ALA A 103 4.11 5.95 16.18
N TYR A 104 3.00 5.50 15.61
CA TYR A 104 1.85 6.33 15.30
C TYR A 104 0.79 6.14 16.40
N LEU A 105 0.21 7.23 16.88
CA LEU A 105 -0.74 7.24 18.01
C LEU A 105 -2.20 7.41 17.56
N ASP A 106 -2.44 8.30 16.60
CA ASP A 106 -3.74 8.65 16.03
C ASP A 106 -3.51 8.93 14.53
N ALA A 107 -4.21 8.20 13.65
CA ALA A 107 -3.99 8.29 12.21
C ALA A 107 -4.59 9.56 11.61
N ASN A 108 -5.80 9.92 12.04
CA ASN A 108 -6.57 11.04 11.52
C ASN A 108 -5.90 12.36 11.90
N ARG A 109 -5.41 12.44 13.15
CA ARG A 109 -4.60 13.55 13.66
C ARG A 109 -3.12 13.45 13.27
N ASN A 110 -2.76 12.39 12.55
CA ASN A 110 -1.44 12.10 12.01
C ASN A 110 -0.33 12.26 13.09
N GLN A 111 -0.61 11.72 14.28
CA GLN A 111 0.21 11.85 15.48
C GLN A 111 1.29 10.78 15.48
N ARG A 112 2.54 11.23 15.60
CA ARG A 112 3.74 10.38 15.49
C ARG A 112 4.69 10.66 16.65
N LEU A 113 5.30 9.62 17.19
CA LEU A 113 6.17 9.68 18.36
C LEU A 113 7.48 8.93 18.07
N ALA A 114 8.61 9.62 18.10
CA ALA A 114 9.94 9.01 17.98
C ALA A 114 10.67 9.03 19.33
N TRP A 115 10.95 7.86 19.91
CA TRP A 115 11.79 7.71 21.10
C TRP A 115 13.23 7.42 20.70
N LEU A 116 14.13 8.34 21.04
CA LEU A 116 15.57 8.22 20.83
C LEU A 116 16.28 8.13 22.19
N ALA A 117 17.27 7.25 22.32
CA ALA A 117 18.08 7.16 23.53
C ALA A 117 18.95 8.42 23.70
N VAL A 118 19.24 8.78 24.95
CA VAL A 118 20.04 9.97 25.30
C VAL A 118 21.32 9.53 26.01
N SER A 119 22.47 10.00 25.50
CA SER A 119 23.81 9.85 26.10
C SER A 119 24.21 11.07 26.95
N ASP A 120 23.74 12.26 26.58
CA ASP A 120 24.02 13.52 27.30
C ASP A 120 22.77 14.41 27.33
N PRO A 121 21.99 14.38 28.43
CA PRO A 121 20.80 15.21 28.57
C PRO A 121 21.08 16.72 28.57
N ALA A 122 22.28 17.16 28.94
CA ALA A 122 22.65 18.58 28.98
C ALA A 122 22.98 19.10 27.57
N ALA A 123 23.75 18.33 26.77
CA ALA A 123 23.96 18.63 25.36
C ALA A 123 22.63 18.64 24.58
N LEU A 124 21.70 17.75 24.93
CA LEU A 124 20.36 17.71 24.33
C LEU A 124 19.51 18.94 24.70
N ASP A 125 19.44 19.34 25.97
CA ASP A 125 18.67 20.53 26.38
C ASP A 125 19.24 21.83 25.76
N VAL A 126 20.57 21.94 25.68
CA VAL A 126 21.25 23.03 24.95
C VAL A 126 20.89 23.02 23.47
N ALA A 127 20.87 21.85 22.82
CA ALA A 127 20.46 21.71 21.42
C ALA A 127 18.99 22.10 21.20
N ILE A 128 18.08 21.63 22.05
CA ILE A 128 16.64 21.95 21.98
C ILE A 128 16.45 23.46 22.15
N THR A 129 17.05 24.08 23.17
CA THR A 129 16.97 25.54 23.42
C THR A 129 17.49 26.33 22.22
N LYS A 130 18.70 26.04 21.77
CA LYS A 130 19.38 26.78 20.71
C LYS A 130 18.57 26.78 19.40
N ASN A 131 17.94 25.66 19.08
CA ASN A 131 17.35 25.42 17.77
C ASN A 131 15.84 25.73 17.72
N LEU A 132 15.17 25.86 18.88
CA LEU A 132 13.77 26.29 19.00
C LEU A 132 13.63 27.74 19.50
N GLY A 133 14.71 28.37 19.98
CA GLY A 133 14.71 29.75 20.46
C GLY A 133 14.55 29.88 21.97
N ALA A 134 14.41 31.13 22.45
CA ALA A 134 14.25 31.41 23.87
C ALA A 134 12.85 31.04 24.40
N ASP A 135 11.83 31.13 23.55
CA ASP A 135 10.42 30.93 23.89
C ASP A 135 10.05 29.44 23.91
N VAL A 136 10.71 28.71 24.80
CA VAL A 136 10.55 27.26 25.00
C VAL A 136 10.09 26.99 26.43
N ALA A 137 8.79 26.74 26.59
CA ALA A 137 8.20 26.38 27.86
C ALA A 137 8.70 25.00 28.30
N ARG A 138 9.04 24.87 29.58
CA ARG A 138 9.42 23.61 30.23
C ARG A 138 8.53 23.38 31.42
N ARG A 139 8.03 22.15 31.57
CA ARG A 139 7.19 21.73 32.70
C ARG A 139 7.51 20.31 33.11
N THR A 140 7.75 20.09 34.39
CA THR A 140 7.93 18.76 34.98
C THR A 140 6.57 18.09 35.09
N VAL A 141 6.45 16.87 34.56
CA VAL A 141 5.22 16.11 34.50
C VAL A 141 5.55 14.68 34.93
N GLY A 142 5.17 14.34 36.17
CA GLY A 142 5.63 13.11 36.81
C GLY A 142 7.16 13.10 36.98
N ALA A 143 7.80 12.05 36.49
CA ALA A 143 9.26 11.92 36.44
C ALA A 143 9.90 12.52 35.16
N ALA A 144 9.09 13.01 34.22
CA ALA A 144 9.54 13.50 32.92
C ALA A 144 9.57 15.04 32.85
N ILE A 145 10.32 15.57 31.87
CA ILE A 145 10.28 16.99 31.50
C ILE A 145 9.63 17.10 30.13
N VAL A 146 8.49 17.78 30.05
CA VAL A 146 7.84 18.17 28.79
C VAL A 146 8.38 19.53 28.37
N VAL A 147 8.86 19.60 27.13
CA VAL A 147 9.44 20.80 26.51
C VAL A 147 8.61 21.18 25.28
N ALA A 148 8.04 22.38 25.32
CA ALA A 148 7.09 22.89 24.35
C ALA A 148 7.61 24.20 23.73
N PRO A 149 7.98 24.22 22.43
CA PRO A 149 8.24 25.47 21.74
C PRO A 149 6.96 26.31 21.63
N ALA A 150 7.09 27.64 21.65
CA ALA A 150 5.96 28.56 21.46
C ALA A 150 5.29 28.45 20.07
N PHE A 151 5.91 27.77 19.10
CA PHE A 151 5.35 27.52 17.78
C PHE A 151 5.18 26.02 17.48
N GLY A 152 4.01 25.67 16.94
CA GLY A 152 3.81 24.47 16.13
C GLY A 152 3.46 23.16 16.84
N GLY A 153 3.16 22.16 16.00
CA GLY A 153 2.71 20.82 16.37
C GLY A 153 3.83 19.86 16.79
N VAL A 154 4.76 20.29 17.66
CA VAL A 154 5.86 19.44 18.17
C VAL A 154 6.02 19.56 19.69
N ARG A 155 6.28 18.46 20.39
CA ARG A 155 6.69 18.40 21.80
C ARG A 155 7.88 17.46 21.98
N PHE A 156 8.72 17.74 22.97
CA PHE A 156 9.81 16.86 23.38
C PHE A 156 9.55 16.40 24.83
N ILE A 157 9.68 15.10 25.08
CA ILE A 157 9.39 14.47 26.39
C ILE A 157 10.67 13.78 26.84
N LEU A 158 11.40 14.35 27.79
CA LEU A 158 12.64 13.75 28.33
C LEU A 158 12.27 12.86 29.52
N ARG A 159 12.50 11.55 29.39
CA ARG A 159 12.08 10.53 30.37
C ARG A 159 13.00 9.30 30.30
N ASP A 160 13.35 8.72 31.45
CA ASP A 160 14.00 7.40 31.59
C ASP A 160 15.27 7.16 30.72
N GLY A 161 16.03 8.23 30.43
CA GLY A 161 17.23 8.18 29.58
C GLY A 161 16.93 8.15 28.06
N TYR A 162 15.73 8.59 27.67
CA TYR A 162 15.26 8.77 26.30
C TYR A 162 14.64 10.17 26.11
N VAL A 163 14.48 10.57 24.85
CA VAL A 163 13.67 11.72 24.43
C VAL A 163 12.62 11.27 23.42
N GLY A 164 11.36 11.58 23.72
CA GLY A 164 10.20 11.35 22.86
C GLY A 164 9.89 12.60 22.08
N VAL A 165 10.07 12.56 20.76
CA VAL A 165 9.68 13.64 19.84
C VAL A 165 8.28 13.33 19.32
N LEU A 166 7.29 14.02 19.88
CA LEU A 166 5.88 13.94 19.49
C LEU A 166 5.59 15.01 18.41
N THR A 167 5.03 14.61 17.28
CA THR A 167 4.59 15.51 16.20
C THR A 167 3.13 15.29 15.86
N HIS A 168 2.42 16.35 15.48
CA HIS A 168 0.98 16.37 15.22
C HIS A 168 0.69 17.32 14.03
N GLU A 169 -0.16 16.87 13.10
CA GLU A 169 -0.49 17.58 11.86
C GLU A 169 -2.03 17.75 11.70
N SER A 170 -2.74 18.26 12.73
CA SER A 170 -4.15 18.70 12.62
C SER A 170 -4.46 20.01 13.35
N ASP A 171 -5.66 20.54 13.09
CA ASP A 171 -6.15 21.82 13.63
C ASP A 171 -6.76 21.72 15.05
N ASP A 172 -6.77 20.54 15.69
CA ASP A 172 -7.18 20.35 17.10
C ASP A 172 -6.35 21.21 18.08
N GLY A 173 -5.16 21.62 17.64
CA GLY A 173 -4.40 22.70 18.24
C GLY A 173 -3.49 22.31 19.41
N VAL A 174 -2.85 23.35 19.96
CA VAL A 174 -1.79 23.29 20.98
C VAL A 174 -2.20 22.47 22.21
N ALA A 175 -3.45 22.60 22.65
CA ALA A 175 -3.94 21.95 23.88
C ALA A 175 -4.09 20.42 23.75
N ALA A 176 -4.58 19.92 22.61
CA ALA A 176 -4.69 18.47 22.37
C ALA A 176 -3.30 17.81 22.40
N LEU A 177 -2.32 18.45 21.75
CA LEU A 177 -0.93 18.01 21.73
C LEU A 177 -0.28 18.01 23.12
N ASP A 178 -0.53 19.03 23.95
CA ASP A 178 -0.01 19.06 25.33
C ASP A 178 -0.65 18.00 26.23
N ALA A 179 -1.94 17.70 26.08
CA ALA A 179 -2.59 16.62 26.82
C ALA A 179 -1.98 15.24 26.49
N ILE A 180 -1.58 15.02 25.24
CA ILE A 180 -0.92 13.77 24.80
C ILE A 180 0.53 13.72 25.28
N ALA A 181 1.26 14.85 25.26
CA ALA A 181 2.58 14.92 25.86
C ALA A 181 2.55 14.60 27.36
N ASP A 182 1.49 15.00 28.07
CA ASP A 182 1.30 14.69 29.51
C ASP A 182 0.91 13.24 29.76
N ARG A 183 0.10 12.66 28.87
CA ARG A 183 -0.20 11.22 28.88
C ARG A 183 1.07 10.38 28.69
N LEU A 184 1.97 10.79 27.80
CA LEU A 184 3.25 10.12 27.55
C LEU A 184 4.25 10.32 28.69
N ALA A 185 4.35 11.55 29.22
CA ALA A 185 5.17 11.86 30.39
C ALA A 185 4.79 10.99 31.61
N ASN A 186 3.48 10.84 31.87
CA ASN A 186 2.94 10.04 32.97
C ASN A 186 2.60 8.58 32.58
N LEU A 187 3.00 8.08 31.41
CA LEU A 187 2.58 6.75 30.92
C LEU A 187 2.94 5.65 31.93
N ALA A 188 1.92 5.00 32.48
CA ALA A 188 2.04 3.92 33.45
C ALA A 188 2.28 2.58 32.75
N ALA A 189 2.97 1.64 33.42
CA ALA A 189 3.31 0.34 32.85
C ALA A 189 2.09 -0.45 32.34
N GLY A 190 0.94 -0.36 33.02
CA GLY A 190 -0.32 -0.98 32.58
C GLY A 190 -0.95 -0.36 31.32
N ASP A 191 -0.48 0.81 30.89
CA ASP A 191 -0.92 1.54 29.69
C ASP A 191 0.13 1.59 28.58
N ALA A 192 1.31 1.02 28.81
CA ALA A 192 2.39 0.92 27.83
C ALA A 192 2.32 -0.38 27.01
N LEU A 193 3.02 -0.44 25.87
CA LEU A 193 2.96 -1.55 24.91
C LEU A 193 3.45 -2.88 25.52
N SER A 194 4.35 -2.84 26.49
CA SER A 194 4.74 -4.00 27.32
C SER A 194 3.54 -4.69 27.97
N ALA A 195 2.42 -3.99 28.22
CA ALA A 195 1.17 -4.56 28.73
C ALA A 195 0.17 -4.99 27.63
N ASN A 196 0.37 -4.68 26.35
CA ASN A 196 -0.53 -5.13 25.27
C ASN A 196 -0.42 -6.65 25.06
N GLU A 197 -1.52 -7.39 25.27
CA GLU A 197 -1.55 -8.85 25.15
C GLU A 197 -1.33 -9.35 23.71
N ALA A 198 -1.86 -8.64 22.70
CA ALA A 198 -1.70 -9.03 21.30
C ALA A 198 -0.25 -8.85 20.83
N PHE A 199 0.42 -7.77 21.28
CA PHE A 199 1.86 -7.59 21.11
C PHE A 199 2.67 -8.69 21.82
N LYS A 200 2.47 -8.88 23.13
CA LYS A 200 3.16 -9.90 23.93
C LYS A 200 3.05 -11.30 23.33
N ALA A 201 1.85 -11.72 22.91
CA ALA A 201 1.62 -13.03 22.30
C ALA A 201 2.28 -13.19 20.90
N SER A 202 2.70 -12.09 20.27
CA SER A 202 3.36 -12.11 18.95
C SER A 202 4.88 -12.21 19.05
N VAL A 203 5.49 -11.62 20.08
CA VAL A 203 6.97 -11.50 20.23
C VAL A 203 7.70 -12.86 20.20
N PRO A 204 7.33 -13.90 21.01
CA PRO A 204 8.06 -15.16 21.05
C PRO A 204 8.13 -15.90 19.71
N THR A 205 7.16 -15.67 18.82
CA THR A 205 7.01 -16.34 17.53
C THR A 205 7.69 -15.59 16.39
N ALA A 206 8.05 -14.31 16.58
CA ALA A 206 8.63 -13.47 15.53
C ALA A 206 10.16 -13.52 15.42
N GLY A 207 10.86 -14.01 16.46
CA GLY A 207 12.30 -14.23 16.46
C GLY A 207 13.15 -12.95 16.58
N GLY A 208 14.46 -13.12 16.69
CA GLY A 208 15.42 -12.02 16.85
C GLY A 208 15.73 -11.27 15.54
N GLY A 209 15.70 -9.93 15.58
CA GLY A 209 16.11 -9.15 14.41
C GLY A 209 16.40 -7.66 14.62
N HIS A 210 16.79 -7.01 13.52
CA HIS A 210 17.35 -5.66 13.50
C HIS A 210 16.28 -4.55 13.58
N ILE A 211 15.12 -4.78 12.97
CA ILE A 211 13.95 -3.91 13.07
C ILE A 211 12.75 -4.81 13.37
N ALA A 212 11.78 -4.31 14.12
CA ALA A 212 10.48 -4.93 14.28
C ALA A 212 9.40 -3.89 14.04
N ILE A 213 8.31 -4.25 13.36
CA ILE A 213 7.14 -3.40 13.14
C ILE A 213 5.92 -4.19 13.58
N TRP A 214 5.13 -3.59 14.46
CA TRP A 214 3.87 -4.12 14.95
C TRP A 214 2.73 -3.21 14.52
N TRP A 215 1.62 -3.81 14.12
CA TRP A 215 0.36 -3.14 13.79
C TRP A 215 -0.72 -3.69 14.72
N ASP A 216 -1.40 -2.81 15.45
CA ASP A 216 -2.65 -3.15 16.12
C ASP A 216 -3.77 -3.07 15.07
N ILE A 217 -4.02 -4.20 14.40
CA ILE A 217 -5.02 -4.26 13.32
C ILE A 217 -6.44 -3.99 13.86
N LYS A 218 -6.68 -4.25 15.16
CA LYS A 218 -7.92 -3.90 15.84
C LYS A 218 -8.04 -2.38 16.02
N ALA A 219 -7.00 -1.68 16.47
CA ALA A 219 -6.99 -0.22 16.53
C ALA A 219 -7.14 0.41 15.13
N LEU A 220 -6.47 -0.14 14.12
CA LEU A 220 -6.66 0.23 12.72
C LEU A 220 -8.10 0.02 12.22
N SER A 221 -8.80 -1.03 12.67
CA SER A 221 -10.22 -1.23 12.32
C SER A 221 -11.13 -0.13 12.90
N GLY A 222 -10.72 0.53 13.99
CA GLY A 222 -11.38 1.72 14.51
C GLY A 222 -11.28 2.94 13.58
N LEU A 223 -10.34 2.97 12.64
CA LEU A 223 -10.31 3.96 11.56
C LEU A 223 -11.40 3.67 10.52
N ILE A 224 -11.72 2.40 10.28
CA ILE A 224 -12.82 1.99 9.39
C ILE A 224 -14.16 2.37 10.03
N ASP A 225 -14.31 2.21 11.35
CA ASP A 225 -15.46 2.74 12.10
C ASP A 225 -15.64 4.26 11.93
N GLN A 226 -14.53 5.01 11.91
CA GLN A 226 -14.53 6.47 11.79
C GLN A 226 -14.76 6.96 10.36
N ASP A 227 -14.15 6.32 9.36
CA ASP A 227 -14.37 6.59 7.94
C ASP A 227 -15.83 6.29 7.58
N GLU A 228 -16.39 5.15 8.03
CA GLU A 228 -17.81 4.81 7.87
C GLU A 228 -18.73 5.81 8.60
N ALA A 229 -18.35 6.31 9.79
CA ALA A 229 -19.14 7.30 10.51
C ALA A 229 -19.15 8.67 9.81
N GLN A 230 -17.98 9.18 9.39
CA GLN A 230 -17.86 10.43 8.64
C GLN A 230 -18.55 10.33 7.27
N TRP A 231 -18.45 9.17 6.62
CA TRP A 231 -19.15 8.89 5.38
C TRP A 231 -20.69 8.83 5.59
N LYS A 232 -21.18 8.26 6.70
CA LYS A 232 -22.61 8.31 7.08
C LYS A 232 -23.09 9.73 7.36
N GLU A 233 -22.28 10.59 7.99
CA GLU A 233 -22.54 12.02 8.13
C GLU A 233 -22.59 12.72 6.75
N ASN A 234 -21.64 12.41 5.86
CA ASN A 234 -21.62 12.93 4.49
C ASN A 234 -22.87 12.52 3.67
N ARG A 235 -23.62 11.47 4.04
CA ARG A 235 -24.88 11.10 3.38
C ARG A 235 -25.91 12.22 3.39
N GLU A 236 -25.93 13.01 4.47
CA GLU A 236 -26.90 14.10 4.68
C GLU A 236 -26.50 15.39 3.95
N THR A 237 -25.32 15.43 3.30
CA THR A 237 -24.89 16.59 2.50
C THR A 237 -25.76 16.77 1.24
N GLU A 238 -25.94 18.02 0.85
CA GLU A 238 -26.61 18.41 -0.40
C GLU A 238 -25.86 17.81 -1.61
N THR A 239 -26.56 17.13 -2.51
CA THR A 239 -25.97 16.76 -3.80
C THR A 239 -25.80 18.00 -4.67
N TYR A 240 -24.97 17.92 -5.71
CA TYR A 240 -24.82 19.02 -6.67
C TYR A 240 -26.16 19.49 -7.27
N ALA A 241 -27.13 18.58 -7.48
CA ALA A 241 -28.48 18.93 -7.94
C ALA A 241 -29.32 19.66 -6.87
N ASP A 242 -29.15 19.34 -5.59
CA ASP A 242 -29.77 20.08 -4.49
C ASP A 242 -29.20 21.51 -4.40
N VAL A 243 -27.88 21.66 -4.59
CA VAL A 243 -27.20 22.96 -4.64
C VAL A 243 -27.66 23.79 -5.84
N GLU A 244 -27.67 23.23 -7.06
CA GLU A 244 -28.18 23.92 -8.26
C GLU A 244 -29.64 24.37 -8.05
N LEU A 245 -30.51 23.52 -7.50
CA LEU A 245 -31.90 23.89 -7.23
C LEU A 245 -32.01 24.99 -6.16
N ARG A 246 -31.20 24.93 -5.10
CA ARG A 246 -31.16 25.96 -4.05
C ARG A 246 -30.71 27.30 -4.61
N GLU A 247 -29.70 27.32 -5.47
CA GLU A 247 -29.21 28.53 -6.12
C GLU A 247 -30.18 29.06 -7.17
N ALA A 248 -30.77 28.21 -7.99
CA ALA A 248 -31.82 28.58 -8.94
C ALA A 248 -33.04 29.19 -8.24
N LYS A 249 -33.46 28.63 -7.08
CA LYS A 249 -34.53 29.21 -6.24
C LYS A 249 -34.14 30.57 -5.65
N ASN A 250 -32.93 30.70 -5.11
CA ASN A 250 -32.43 31.98 -4.60
C ASN A 250 -32.35 33.07 -5.69
N ASN A 251 -31.98 32.68 -6.91
CA ASN A 251 -31.83 33.58 -8.06
C ASN A 251 -33.14 33.85 -8.82
N ASN A 252 -34.28 33.27 -8.40
CA ASN A 252 -35.59 33.39 -9.07
C ASN A 252 -35.56 32.89 -10.54
N ALA A 253 -34.92 31.74 -10.77
CA ALA A 253 -34.84 31.10 -12.09
C ALA A 253 -36.22 30.78 -12.69
N PRO A 254 -36.34 30.66 -14.03
CA PRO A 254 -37.61 30.36 -14.69
C PRO A 254 -38.26 29.04 -14.20
N PRO A 255 -39.61 28.94 -14.16
CA PRO A 255 -40.29 27.74 -13.68
C PRO A 255 -39.89 26.44 -14.38
N ASP A 256 -39.59 26.49 -15.68
CA ASP A 256 -39.14 25.32 -16.45
C ASP A 256 -37.73 24.85 -16.06
N GLU A 257 -36.86 25.76 -15.62
CA GLU A 257 -35.53 25.43 -15.10
C GLU A 257 -35.61 24.87 -13.67
N LEU A 258 -36.42 25.49 -12.81
CA LEU A 258 -36.70 24.95 -11.47
C LEU A 258 -37.24 23.53 -11.57
N LYS A 259 -38.18 23.29 -12.50
CA LYS A 259 -38.71 21.95 -12.76
C LYS A 259 -37.65 20.99 -13.30
N ARG A 260 -36.81 21.40 -14.27
CA ARG A 260 -35.69 20.57 -14.78
C ARG A 260 -34.80 20.07 -13.65
N LEU A 261 -34.52 20.93 -12.67
CA LEU A 261 -33.69 20.63 -11.51
C LEU A 261 -34.44 19.72 -10.49
N GLU A 262 -35.72 19.98 -10.23
CA GLU A 262 -36.56 19.11 -9.38
C GLU A 262 -36.73 17.69 -9.97
N ASP A 263 -36.97 17.57 -11.28
CA ASP A 263 -37.02 16.29 -11.99
C ASP A 263 -35.66 15.53 -11.97
N ALA A 264 -34.54 16.25 -11.78
CA ALA A 264 -33.18 15.68 -11.70
C ALA A 264 -32.76 15.26 -10.28
N ILE A 265 -33.36 15.79 -9.22
CA ILE A 265 -33.03 15.44 -7.84
C ILE A 265 -33.42 13.99 -7.50
N ALA A 266 -34.61 13.54 -7.91
CA ALA A 266 -35.08 12.19 -7.61
C ALA A 266 -34.13 11.06 -8.08
N PRO A 267 -33.63 11.03 -9.34
CA PRO A 267 -32.62 10.06 -9.75
C PRO A 267 -31.25 10.27 -9.09
N ALA A 268 -30.85 11.51 -8.76
CA ALA A 268 -29.60 11.78 -8.06
C ALA A 268 -29.62 11.24 -6.62
N HIS A 269 -30.73 11.41 -5.90
CA HIS A 269 -30.94 10.85 -4.56
C HIS A 269 -31.02 9.32 -4.61
N ALA A 270 -31.72 8.75 -5.60
CA ALA A 270 -31.80 7.29 -5.77
C ALA A 270 -30.43 6.66 -6.10
N ASP A 271 -29.59 7.32 -6.91
CA ASP A 271 -28.22 6.85 -7.15
C ASP A 271 -27.33 7.03 -5.92
N ARG A 272 -27.45 8.15 -5.17
CA ARG A 272 -26.80 8.33 -3.86
C ARG A 272 -27.17 7.17 -2.94
N ASP A 273 -28.44 6.95 -2.66
CA ASP A 273 -28.88 5.88 -1.73
C ASP A 273 -28.46 4.47 -2.19
N ARG A 274 -28.40 4.23 -3.52
CA ARG A 274 -27.86 2.99 -4.08
C ARG A 274 -26.37 2.83 -3.79
N ARG A 275 -25.55 3.85 -4.06
CA ARG A 275 -24.11 3.83 -3.72
C ARG A 275 -23.93 3.64 -2.21
N PHE A 276 -24.73 4.35 -1.41
CA PHE A 276 -24.69 4.24 0.04
C PHE A 276 -24.98 2.82 0.53
N ALA A 277 -26.01 2.15 0.00
CA ALA A 277 -26.29 0.75 0.32
C ALA A 277 -25.21 -0.23 -0.19
N GLN A 278 -24.45 0.10 -1.23
CA GLN A 278 -23.34 -0.71 -1.73
C GLN A 278 -22.08 -0.53 -0.86
N GLU A 279 -21.73 0.69 -0.51
CA GLU A 279 -20.56 1.01 0.32
C GLU A 279 -20.74 0.53 1.78
N GLU A 280 -21.95 0.62 2.37
CA GLU A 280 -22.22 0.02 3.69
C GLU A 280 -22.02 -1.51 3.68
N LYS A 281 -22.44 -2.20 2.61
CA LYS A 281 -22.13 -3.63 2.41
C LYS A 281 -20.62 -3.85 2.22
N ALA A 282 -19.91 -2.95 1.53
CA ALA A 282 -18.46 -3.06 1.31
C ALA A 282 -17.69 -2.96 2.64
N TYR A 283 -18.06 -2.00 3.52
CA TYR A 283 -17.51 -1.91 4.87
C TYR A 283 -17.84 -3.17 5.69
N ALA A 284 -19.10 -3.63 5.70
CA ALA A 284 -19.50 -4.84 6.40
C ALA A 284 -18.72 -6.10 5.94
N PHE A 285 -18.50 -6.25 4.63
CA PHE A 285 -17.69 -7.33 4.06
C PHE A 285 -16.21 -7.18 4.45
N GLY A 286 -15.61 -5.99 4.27
CA GLY A 286 -14.22 -5.71 4.60
C GLY A 286 -13.87 -5.92 6.08
N ARG A 287 -14.74 -5.47 7.00
CA ARG A 287 -14.63 -5.67 8.45
C ARG A 287 -14.40 -7.15 8.81
N ARG A 288 -15.05 -8.09 8.11
CA ARG A 288 -14.90 -9.56 8.34
C ARG A 288 -13.49 -10.10 8.07
N PHE A 289 -12.67 -9.41 7.28
CA PHE A 289 -11.27 -9.78 7.00
C PHE A 289 -10.24 -8.99 7.83
N VAL A 290 -10.66 -7.94 8.54
CA VAL A 290 -9.75 -7.02 9.27
C VAL A 290 -9.99 -7.07 10.77
N THR A 291 -11.24 -6.94 11.23
CA THR A 291 -11.60 -6.87 12.66
C THR A 291 -11.23 -8.11 13.48
N PRO A 292 -11.25 -9.37 12.97
CA PRO A 292 -10.81 -10.54 13.74
C PRO A 292 -9.29 -10.83 13.62
N VAL A 293 -8.50 -9.87 13.11
CA VAL A 293 -7.04 -9.87 13.21
C VAL A 293 -6.67 -9.15 14.51
N GLU A 294 -6.11 -9.87 15.49
CA GLU A 294 -5.74 -9.29 16.80
C GLU A 294 -4.53 -8.36 16.71
N GLY A 295 -3.66 -8.57 15.72
CA GLY A 295 -2.45 -7.78 15.52
C GLY A 295 -1.45 -8.50 14.62
N GLN A 296 -0.52 -7.74 14.04
CA GLN A 296 0.54 -8.27 13.20
C GLN A 296 1.90 -7.78 13.70
N LEU A 297 2.89 -8.66 13.82
CA LEU A 297 4.28 -8.32 14.11
C LEU A 297 5.16 -8.81 12.95
N VAL A 298 6.05 -7.98 12.43
CA VAL A 298 7.05 -8.33 11.40
C VAL A 298 8.42 -7.90 11.89
N VAL A 299 9.31 -8.86 12.06
CA VAL A 299 10.72 -8.69 12.37
C VAL A 299 11.54 -8.80 11.09
N MET A 300 12.51 -7.88 10.94
CA MET A 300 13.36 -7.71 9.79
C MET A 300 14.84 -7.77 10.20
N THR A 301 15.63 -8.59 9.51
CA THR A 301 17.07 -8.78 9.80
C THR A 301 17.93 -8.49 8.58
N ILE A 302 18.77 -7.47 8.69
CA ILE A 302 19.58 -6.97 7.58
C ILE A 302 20.88 -7.78 7.52
N GLY A 303 20.90 -8.78 6.64
CA GLY A 303 22.10 -9.50 6.24
C GLY A 303 22.89 -8.75 5.16
N ASP A 304 23.97 -9.35 4.67
CA ASP A 304 24.90 -8.65 3.79
C ASP A 304 24.43 -8.59 2.33
N SER A 305 23.63 -9.56 1.89
CA SER A 305 23.05 -9.65 0.53
C SER A 305 21.51 -9.77 0.50
N ALA A 306 20.86 -9.60 1.65
CA ALA A 306 19.44 -9.85 1.86
C ALA A 306 18.92 -9.35 3.23
N ILE A 307 17.59 -9.27 3.43
CA ILE A 307 16.95 -8.59 4.57
C ILE A 307 15.87 -9.47 5.27
N THR A 308 16.20 -10.70 5.73
CA THR A 308 15.27 -11.72 6.30
C THR A 308 14.03 -11.18 7.03
N LEU A 309 12.81 -11.51 6.56
CA LEU A 309 11.59 -11.31 7.37
C LEU A 309 11.17 -12.60 8.07
N GLN A 310 10.74 -12.43 9.31
CA GLN A 310 9.89 -13.35 10.04
C GLN A 310 8.76 -12.53 10.67
N GLY A 311 7.53 -13.03 10.66
CA GLY A 311 6.38 -12.29 11.15
C GLY A 311 5.25 -13.21 11.59
N VAL A 312 4.25 -12.60 12.22
CA VAL A 312 3.13 -13.26 12.89
C VAL A 312 1.91 -12.39 12.64
N ALA A 313 0.85 -12.94 12.05
CA ALA A 313 -0.45 -12.31 11.97
C ALA A 313 -1.42 -13.13 12.84
N ARG A 314 -1.79 -12.58 14.00
CA ARG A 314 -2.64 -13.28 14.97
C ARG A 314 -4.10 -13.16 14.58
N LEU A 315 -4.79 -14.30 14.44
CA LEU A 315 -6.15 -14.39 13.90
C LEU A 315 -7.06 -15.19 14.83
N ALA A 316 -8.27 -14.67 15.06
CA ALA A 316 -9.33 -15.40 15.76
C ALA A 316 -9.57 -16.79 15.11
N PRO A 317 -9.93 -17.85 15.87
CA PRO A 317 -10.02 -19.22 15.34
C PRO A 317 -10.99 -19.41 14.17
N ASP A 318 -12.05 -18.60 14.13
CA ASP A 318 -13.10 -18.53 13.13
C ASP A 318 -12.79 -17.55 11.98
N HIS A 319 -11.67 -16.82 12.03
CA HIS A 319 -11.29 -15.85 11.01
C HIS A 319 -11.23 -16.49 9.62
N VAL A 320 -11.93 -15.89 8.67
CA VAL A 320 -12.11 -16.35 7.27
C VAL A 320 -10.83 -16.90 6.64
N ALA A 321 -9.69 -16.21 6.75
CA ALA A 321 -8.43 -16.66 6.16
C ALA A 321 -7.89 -17.99 6.77
N ARG A 322 -8.17 -18.31 8.04
CA ARG A 322 -7.82 -19.62 8.65
C ARG A 322 -8.72 -20.75 8.14
N LEU A 323 -9.99 -20.43 7.90
CA LEU A 323 -10.95 -21.38 7.35
C LEU A 323 -10.66 -21.66 5.88
N LEU A 324 -10.33 -20.61 5.12
CA LEU A 324 -10.00 -20.68 3.70
C LEU A 324 -8.62 -21.32 3.47
N LEU A 325 -7.53 -20.70 3.94
CA LEU A 325 -6.17 -21.10 3.56
C LEU A 325 -5.74 -22.39 4.29
N LYS A 326 -5.16 -23.32 3.54
CA LYS A 326 -4.58 -24.58 4.03
C LYS A 326 -3.07 -24.63 3.74
N PRO A 327 -2.28 -25.43 4.47
CA PRO A 327 -0.90 -25.71 4.07
C PRO A 327 -0.87 -26.31 2.66
N SER A 328 -0.18 -25.65 1.73
CA SER A 328 0.14 -26.24 0.43
C SER A 328 1.45 -27.02 0.52
N GLY A 329 1.55 -28.16 -0.16
CA GLY A 329 2.82 -28.87 -0.38
C GLY A 329 3.55 -28.45 -1.65
N THR A 330 2.98 -27.53 -2.44
CA THR A 330 3.40 -27.26 -3.83
C THR A 330 3.46 -25.77 -4.15
N MET A 331 4.42 -25.44 -5.03
CA MET A 331 4.70 -24.13 -5.60
C MET A 331 4.69 -24.24 -7.15
N THR A 332 3.59 -24.75 -7.69
CA THR A 332 3.38 -25.07 -9.11
C THR A 332 3.45 -23.82 -9.99
N LEU A 333 2.78 -22.72 -9.64
CA LEU A 333 2.84 -21.49 -10.43
C LEU A 333 4.23 -20.85 -10.37
N ALA A 334 4.86 -20.86 -9.19
CA ALA A 334 6.20 -20.34 -9.03
C ALA A 334 7.21 -21.13 -9.89
N ARG A 335 7.03 -22.45 -9.97
CA ARG A 335 7.85 -23.34 -10.82
C ARG A 335 7.56 -23.20 -12.32
N ALA A 336 6.37 -22.74 -12.70
CA ALA A 336 5.96 -22.61 -14.10
C ALA A 336 6.43 -21.31 -14.77
N MET A 337 6.70 -20.25 -14.00
CA MET A 337 7.11 -18.97 -14.57
C MET A 337 8.58 -18.96 -15.02
N PRO A 338 8.88 -18.46 -16.25
CA PRO A 338 10.23 -18.48 -16.83
C PRO A 338 11.15 -17.38 -16.28
N SER A 339 10.60 -16.42 -15.54
CA SER A 339 11.29 -15.30 -14.91
C SER A 339 10.71 -15.03 -13.53
N ALA A 340 11.41 -14.23 -12.72
CA ALA A 340 10.82 -13.66 -11.51
C ALA A 340 9.56 -12.82 -11.87
N PRO A 341 8.48 -12.91 -11.07
CA PRO A 341 7.24 -12.17 -11.30
C PRO A 341 7.22 -10.78 -10.63
N LEU A 342 6.31 -9.92 -11.07
CA LEU A 342 5.85 -8.75 -10.31
C LEU A 342 4.96 -9.13 -9.11
N GLY A 343 4.50 -10.37 -9.07
CA GLY A 343 3.95 -10.98 -7.87
C GLY A 343 3.42 -12.38 -8.15
N LEU A 344 3.27 -13.18 -7.10
CA LEU A 344 2.57 -14.45 -7.13
C LEU A 344 1.99 -14.72 -5.75
N VAL A 345 0.67 -14.82 -5.67
CA VAL A 345 -0.01 -15.44 -4.53
C VAL A 345 -0.31 -16.88 -4.91
N GLU A 346 0.20 -17.86 -4.18
CA GLU A 346 -0.07 -19.28 -4.42
C GLU A 346 -0.40 -19.98 -3.10
N ALA A 347 -1.60 -20.57 -3.01
CA ALA A 347 -2.12 -21.13 -1.78
C ALA A 347 -3.06 -22.33 -2.02
N SER A 348 -3.06 -23.27 -1.08
CA SER A 348 -4.17 -24.21 -0.94
C SER A 348 -5.33 -23.54 -0.22
N VAL A 349 -6.55 -23.80 -0.68
CA VAL A 349 -7.80 -23.19 -0.20
C VAL A 349 -8.86 -24.27 0.03
N ASP A 350 -9.73 -24.09 1.01
CA ASP A 350 -10.93 -24.92 1.15
C ASP A 350 -11.96 -24.52 0.08
N PRO A 351 -12.34 -25.42 -0.85
CA PRO A 351 -13.31 -25.07 -1.89
C PRO A 351 -14.67 -24.66 -1.30
N LYS A 352 -15.09 -25.21 -0.15
CA LYS A 352 -16.39 -24.87 0.45
C LYS A 352 -16.38 -23.46 1.06
N VAL A 353 -15.28 -23.07 1.69
CA VAL A 353 -15.12 -21.71 2.22
C VAL A 353 -14.99 -20.73 1.06
N LEU A 354 -14.25 -21.07 -0.01
CA LEU A 354 -14.19 -20.26 -1.23
C LEU A 354 -15.58 -20.07 -1.85
N THR A 355 -16.38 -21.14 -1.99
CA THR A 355 -17.77 -21.06 -2.45
C THR A 355 -18.58 -20.08 -1.59
N GLN A 356 -18.53 -20.22 -0.27
CA GLN A 356 -19.28 -19.36 0.64
C GLN A 356 -18.89 -17.87 0.49
N LEU A 357 -17.59 -17.58 0.38
CA LEU A 357 -17.11 -16.20 0.16
C LEU A 357 -17.50 -15.65 -1.20
N PHE A 358 -17.57 -16.50 -2.23
CA PHE A 358 -18.08 -16.08 -3.54
C PHE A 358 -19.58 -15.76 -3.50
N LYS A 359 -20.39 -16.55 -2.78
CA LYS A 359 -21.82 -16.22 -2.56
C LYS A 359 -21.97 -14.85 -1.91
N GLU A 360 -21.26 -14.64 -0.79
CA GLU A 360 -21.27 -13.38 -0.04
C GLU A 360 -20.77 -12.19 -0.88
N PHE A 361 -19.77 -12.39 -1.73
CA PHE A 361 -19.29 -11.38 -2.67
C PHE A 361 -20.33 -11.03 -3.74
N VAL A 362 -21.07 -12.02 -4.27
CA VAL A 362 -22.15 -11.78 -5.24
C VAL A 362 -23.35 -11.10 -4.57
N ASP A 363 -23.75 -11.51 -3.37
CA ASP A 363 -24.78 -10.84 -2.56
C ASP A 363 -24.39 -9.40 -2.18
N PHE A 364 -23.09 -9.10 -2.17
CA PHE A 364 -22.55 -7.75 -2.09
C PHE A 364 -22.68 -6.99 -3.43
N THR A 365 -22.13 -7.51 -4.53
CA THR A 365 -22.03 -6.78 -5.81
C THR A 365 -23.32 -6.71 -6.63
N ASP A 366 -24.17 -7.74 -6.58
CA ASP A 366 -25.44 -7.81 -7.32
C ASP A 366 -26.61 -7.63 -6.34
N SER A 367 -27.43 -6.60 -6.55
CA SER A 367 -28.60 -6.32 -5.70
C SER A 367 -29.69 -7.39 -5.80
N ARG A 368 -29.61 -8.30 -6.78
CA ARG A 368 -30.51 -9.44 -6.96
C ARG A 368 -30.07 -10.70 -6.19
N GLY A 369 -28.83 -10.70 -5.68
CA GLY A 369 -28.26 -11.80 -4.89
C GLY A 369 -27.80 -13.03 -5.69
N PHE A 370 -27.14 -13.95 -4.98
CA PHE A 370 -26.47 -15.11 -5.54
C PHE A 370 -27.39 -16.05 -6.33
N GLU A 371 -28.62 -16.30 -5.86
CA GLU A 371 -29.59 -17.15 -6.56
C GLU A 371 -29.98 -16.60 -7.94
N ALA A 372 -30.10 -15.27 -8.07
CA ALA A 372 -30.38 -14.61 -9.34
C ALA A 372 -29.16 -14.62 -10.28
N PHE A 373 -27.95 -14.45 -9.73
CA PHE A 373 -26.70 -14.62 -10.47
C PHE A 373 -26.53 -16.06 -10.99
N GLN A 374 -26.73 -17.08 -10.15
CA GLN A 374 -26.65 -18.49 -10.54
C GLN A 374 -27.72 -18.85 -11.57
N SER A 375 -28.95 -18.33 -11.42
CA SER A 375 -30.01 -18.49 -12.41
C SER A 375 -29.61 -17.88 -13.76
N GLY A 376 -29.06 -16.66 -13.76
CA GLY A 376 -28.58 -15.97 -14.96
C GLY A 376 -27.41 -16.70 -15.64
N MET A 377 -26.44 -17.22 -14.88
CA MET A 377 -25.38 -18.07 -15.42
C MET A 377 -25.93 -19.36 -16.05
N LYS A 378 -26.91 -20.00 -15.40
CA LYS A 378 -27.52 -21.23 -15.90
C LYS A 378 -28.30 -20.99 -17.20
N GLU A 379 -29.02 -19.87 -17.29
CA GLU A 379 -29.77 -19.46 -18.47
C GLU A 379 -28.84 -19.08 -19.64
N ALA A 380 -27.87 -18.19 -19.41
CA ALA A 380 -26.97 -17.67 -20.45
C ALA A 380 -25.87 -18.66 -20.88
N LEU A 381 -25.31 -19.44 -19.96
CA LEU A 381 -24.10 -20.24 -20.21
C LEU A 381 -24.33 -21.76 -20.10
N GLY A 382 -25.49 -22.21 -19.61
CA GLY A 382 -25.75 -23.63 -19.35
C GLY A 382 -24.88 -24.23 -18.25
N VAL A 383 -24.45 -23.39 -17.29
CA VAL A 383 -23.49 -23.72 -16.22
C VAL A 383 -24.05 -23.36 -14.85
N GLU A 384 -24.05 -24.32 -13.93
CA GLU A 384 -24.40 -24.09 -12.52
C GLU A 384 -23.12 -23.93 -11.67
N LEU A 385 -22.88 -22.76 -11.08
CA LEU A 385 -21.59 -22.44 -10.46
C LEU A 385 -21.08 -23.51 -9.47
N GLU A 386 -21.92 -23.97 -8.54
CA GLU A 386 -21.50 -24.97 -7.55
C GLU A 386 -21.23 -26.35 -8.18
N ALA A 387 -22.09 -26.79 -9.09
CA ALA A 387 -22.08 -28.15 -9.63
C ALA A 387 -21.09 -28.32 -10.81
N ASP A 388 -20.89 -27.27 -11.62
CA ASP A 388 -20.07 -27.30 -12.83
C ASP A 388 -18.71 -26.61 -12.66
N VAL A 389 -18.57 -25.58 -11.81
CA VAL A 389 -17.32 -24.81 -11.67
C VAL A 389 -16.60 -25.14 -10.37
N LEU A 390 -17.25 -24.94 -9.22
CA LEU A 390 -16.61 -25.04 -7.91
C LEU A 390 -16.38 -26.50 -7.48
N SER A 391 -17.23 -27.43 -7.94
CA SER A 391 -17.02 -28.88 -7.81
C SER A 391 -15.73 -29.37 -8.48
N LEU A 392 -15.23 -28.63 -9.48
CA LEU A 392 -14.01 -28.97 -10.20
C LEU A 392 -12.75 -28.52 -9.45
N LEU A 393 -12.81 -27.66 -8.43
CA LEU A 393 -11.62 -27.16 -7.76
C LEU A 393 -11.10 -28.14 -6.70
N LYS A 394 -9.85 -28.61 -6.83
CA LYS A 394 -9.17 -29.40 -5.77
C LYS A 394 -8.83 -28.59 -4.52
N GLY A 395 -8.89 -27.26 -4.60
CA GLY A 395 -8.48 -26.38 -3.50
C GLY A 395 -6.99 -26.03 -3.55
N HIS A 396 -6.43 -25.82 -4.74
CA HIS A 396 -5.14 -25.13 -4.90
C HIS A 396 -5.28 -24.08 -6.00
N LEU A 397 -4.92 -22.84 -5.68
CA LEU A 397 -5.07 -21.66 -6.53
C LEU A 397 -3.78 -20.84 -6.54
N GLY A 398 -3.60 -20.04 -7.58
CA GLY A 398 -2.79 -18.85 -7.46
C GLY A 398 -2.93 -17.85 -8.59
N LEU A 399 -2.33 -16.68 -8.35
CA LEU A 399 -2.42 -15.48 -9.15
C LEU A 399 -1.05 -14.81 -9.22
N GLY A 400 -0.39 -14.97 -10.36
CA GLY A 400 0.84 -14.33 -10.75
C GLY A 400 0.63 -13.06 -11.59
N PHE A 401 1.62 -12.17 -11.55
CA PHE A 401 1.74 -10.96 -12.34
C PHE A 401 3.19 -10.82 -12.81
N ARG A 402 3.45 -10.29 -14.02
CA ARG A 402 4.79 -9.82 -14.43
C ARG A 402 4.71 -8.74 -15.50
N MET A 403 5.81 -8.04 -15.77
CA MET A 403 5.91 -7.24 -16.99
C MET A 403 6.17 -8.15 -18.21
N GLY A 404 5.40 -7.94 -19.27
CA GLY A 404 5.65 -8.39 -20.64
C GLY A 404 5.99 -7.18 -21.51
N GLY A 405 7.25 -6.72 -21.46
CA GLY A 405 7.62 -5.44 -22.08
C GLY A 405 6.98 -4.26 -21.32
N GLN A 406 6.05 -3.55 -21.96
CA GLN A 406 5.28 -2.46 -21.34
C GLN A 406 3.93 -2.92 -20.74
N SER A 407 3.46 -4.15 -21.01
CA SER A 407 2.17 -4.65 -20.52
C SER A 407 2.29 -5.39 -19.21
N LEU A 408 1.26 -5.29 -18.36
CA LEU A 408 1.09 -6.16 -17.19
C LEU A 408 0.49 -7.50 -17.63
N THR A 409 1.26 -8.57 -17.49
CA THR A 409 0.86 -9.95 -17.81
C THR A 409 0.41 -10.65 -16.54
N THR A 410 -0.88 -10.92 -16.44
CA THR A 410 -1.48 -11.72 -15.36
C THR A 410 -1.41 -13.22 -15.70
N LEU A 411 -1.25 -14.07 -14.69
CA LEU A 411 -1.26 -15.52 -14.79
C LEU A 411 -2.10 -16.10 -13.63
N PHE A 412 -3.28 -16.61 -13.91
CA PHE A 412 -4.06 -17.38 -12.94
C PHE A 412 -3.88 -18.88 -13.20
N ALA A 413 -3.87 -19.70 -12.14
CA ALA A 413 -4.10 -21.13 -12.28
C ALA A 413 -4.89 -21.71 -11.10
N ALA A 414 -5.63 -22.79 -11.37
CA ALA A 414 -6.30 -23.60 -10.38
C ALA A 414 -6.11 -25.09 -10.67
N ASP A 415 -5.90 -25.88 -9.62
CA ASP A 415 -5.84 -27.35 -9.69
C ASP A 415 -7.26 -27.94 -9.71
N LEU A 416 -7.50 -28.88 -10.61
CA LEU A 416 -8.80 -29.42 -10.95
C LEU A 416 -8.96 -30.87 -10.52
N VAL A 417 -10.11 -31.22 -9.96
CA VAL A 417 -10.51 -32.60 -9.64
C VAL A 417 -10.60 -33.45 -10.90
N ASP A 418 -10.98 -32.85 -12.03
CA ASP A 418 -11.19 -33.53 -13.31
C ASP A 418 -11.06 -32.57 -14.50
N GLY A 419 -9.90 -32.59 -15.18
CA GLY A 419 -9.65 -31.76 -16.36
C GLY A 419 -10.55 -32.09 -17.57
N ALA A 420 -11.09 -33.32 -17.66
CA ALA A 420 -11.99 -33.70 -18.75
C ALA A 420 -13.41 -33.11 -18.55
N LYS A 421 -13.91 -33.07 -17.31
CA LYS A 421 -15.14 -32.34 -16.96
C LYS A 421 -14.97 -30.83 -17.16
N ALA A 422 -13.83 -30.25 -16.80
CA ALA A 422 -13.53 -28.84 -17.06
C ALA A 422 -13.61 -28.52 -18.56
N ARG A 423 -13.06 -29.38 -19.41
CA ARG A 423 -13.17 -29.25 -20.88
C ARG A 423 -14.63 -29.33 -21.35
N ALA A 424 -15.38 -30.33 -20.90
CA ALA A 424 -16.80 -30.50 -21.25
C ALA A 424 -17.70 -29.35 -20.75
N MET A 425 -17.31 -28.65 -19.67
CA MET A 425 -17.94 -27.40 -19.23
C MET A 425 -17.57 -26.24 -20.17
N LEU A 426 -16.29 -26.03 -20.48
CA LEU A 426 -15.87 -24.93 -21.38
C LEU A 426 -16.44 -25.10 -22.79
N ASP A 427 -16.48 -26.33 -23.31
CA ASP A 427 -17.08 -26.63 -24.60
C ASP A 427 -18.61 -26.45 -24.59
N ARG A 428 -19.30 -26.56 -23.44
CA ARG A 428 -20.71 -26.15 -23.27
C ARG A 428 -20.88 -24.63 -23.34
N VAL A 429 -20.07 -23.88 -22.58
CA VAL A 429 -20.15 -22.40 -22.57
C VAL A 429 -19.93 -21.84 -23.97
N VAL A 430 -18.92 -22.33 -24.68
CA VAL A 430 -18.63 -22.01 -26.09
C VAL A 430 -19.81 -22.27 -27.04
N GLN A 431 -20.73 -23.17 -26.69
CA GLN A 431 -21.88 -23.50 -27.53
C GLN A 431 -23.10 -22.62 -27.25
N SER A 432 -23.18 -21.92 -26.11
CA SER A 432 -24.30 -21.01 -25.81
C SER A 432 -24.24 -19.71 -26.63
N PRO A 433 -25.35 -18.97 -26.79
CA PRO A 433 -25.36 -17.71 -27.55
C PRO A 433 -24.52 -16.60 -26.88
N GLU A 434 -24.57 -16.51 -25.56
CA GLU A 434 -23.87 -15.53 -24.73
C GLU A 434 -22.42 -15.94 -24.51
N GLY A 435 -22.16 -17.23 -24.27
CA GLY A 435 -20.82 -17.76 -24.04
C GLY A 435 -19.88 -17.61 -25.24
N LYS A 436 -20.41 -17.58 -26.47
CA LYS A 436 -19.65 -17.23 -27.69
C LYS A 436 -19.10 -15.80 -27.69
N GLN A 437 -19.72 -14.90 -26.95
CA GLN A 437 -19.28 -13.50 -26.80
C GLN A 437 -18.21 -13.37 -25.71
N LEU A 438 -18.15 -14.33 -24.78
CA LEU A 438 -17.20 -14.37 -23.66
C LEU A 438 -15.96 -15.22 -23.95
N LEU A 439 -16.10 -16.33 -24.69
CA LEU A 439 -15.05 -17.32 -24.92
C LEU A 439 -15.05 -17.77 -26.40
N THR A 440 -14.02 -17.37 -27.14
CA THR A 440 -13.78 -17.83 -28.52
C THR A 440 -12.76 -18.98 -28.53
N PRO A 441 -13.10 -20.19 -29.05
CA PRO A 441 -12.12 -21.25 -29.24
C PRO A 441 -11.05 -20.85 -30.24
N ALA A 442 -9.79 -21.06 -29.87
CA ALA A 442 -8.63 -20.87 -30.72
C ALA A 442 -7.66 -22.04 -30.56
N HIS A 443 -6.60 -22.05 -31.36
CA HIS A 443 -5.50 -23.00 -31.23
C HIS A 443 -4.17 -22.25 -31.18
N ASP A 444 -3.30 -22.62 -30.25
CA ASP A 444 -1.90 -22.20 -30.23
C ASP A 444 -1.00 -23.41 -29.95
N GLY A 445 0.15 -23.49 -30.64
CA GLY A 445 1.05 -24.64 -30.58
C GLY A 445 0.43 -26.00 -30.95
N GLY A 446 -0.79 -26.03 -31.52
CA GLY A 446 -1.60 -27.23 -31.74
C GLY A 446 -2.48 -27.66 -30.55
N LYS A 447 -2.50 -26.89 -29.45
CA LYS A 447 -3.37 -27.07 -28.28
C LYS A 447 -4.66 -26.26 -28.45
N GLN A 448 -5.77 -26.73 -27.89
CA GLN A 448 -7.01 -25.94 -27.77
C GLN A 448 -6.84 -24.92 -26.63
N VAL A 449 -7.15 -23.67 -26.93
CA VAL A 449 -7.23 -22.56 -25.97
C VAL A 449 -8.54 -21.81 -26.16
N TRP A 450 -8.96 -21.03 -25.17
CA TRP A 450 -10.14 -20.17 -25.28
C TRP A 450 -9.74 -18.72 -25.03
N GLN A 451 -10.06 -17.83 -25.96
CA GLN A 451 -9.76 -16.40 -25.90
C GLN A 451 -10.91 -15.64 -25.23
N LEU A 452 -10.58 -14.85 -24.21
CA LEU A 452 -11.47 -13.88 -23.56
C LEU A 452 -11.25 -12.50 -24.21
N PRO A 453 -12.21 -11.97 -25.00
CA PRO A 453 -12.01 -10.76 -25.83
C PRO A 453 -12.17 -9.43 -25.05
N TRP A 454 -12.33 -9.49 -23.72
CA TRP A 454 -12.66 -8.36 -22.84
C TRP A 454 -11.55 -7.31 -22.63
N SER A 455 -10.43 -7.35 -23.36
CA SER A 455 -9.38 -6.32 -23.27
C SER A 455 -8.53 -6.26 -24.55
N GLU A 456 -7.71 -5.22 -24.69
CA GLU A 456 -6.78 -5.02 -25.83
C GLU A 456 -5.75 -6.15 -25.99
N SER A 457 -5.53 -6.99 -24.97
CA SER A 457 -4.67 -8.18 -25.01
C SER A 457 -5.48 -9.39 -24.53
N PRO A 458 -6.13 -10.15 -25.43
CA PRO A 458 -7.09 -11.18 -25.05
C PRO A 458 -6.45 -12.25 -24.17
N ALA A 459 -7.09 -12.55 -23.05
CA ALA A 459 -6.57 -13.56 -22.12
C ALA A 459 -6.82 -14.96 -22.67
N LEU A 460 -5.80 -15.81 -22.64
CA LEU A 460 -5.81 -17.19 -23.09
C LEU A 460 -6.08 -18.11 -21.90
N LEU A 461 -7.25 -18.73 -21.89
CA LEU A 461 -7.61 -19.83 -21.00
C LEU A 461 -7.16 -21.16 -21.64
N GLN A 462 -6.60 -22.07 -20.85
CA GLN A 462 -6.03 -23.33 -21.31
C GLN A 462 -6.16 -24.40 -20.22
N LEU A 463 -6.28 -25.67 -20.64
CA LEU A 463 -6.27 -26.82 -19.74
C LEU A 463 -4.97 -27.61 -19.94
N GLU A 464 -4.21 -27.83 -18.87
CA GLU A 464 -2.94 -28.56 -18.86
C GLU A 464 -2.99 -29.70 -17.85
N GLY A 465 -3.39 -30.87 -18.32
CA GLY A 465 -3.68 -32.03 -17.48
C GLY A 465 -4.79 -31.71 -16.48
N ASP A 466 -4.43 -31.67 -15.22
CA ASP A 466 -5.32 -31.34 -14.10
C ASP A 466 -5.35 -29.85 -13.76
N TYR A 467 -4.71 -28.95 -14.51
CA TYR A 467 -4.76 -27.51 -14.25
C TYR A 467 -5.62 -26.75 -15.26
N VAL A 468 -6.41 -25.79 -14.79
CA VAL A 468 -6.84 -24.65 -15.63
C VAL A 468 -5.86 -23.50 -15.42
N VAL A 469 -5.46 -22.86 -16.52
CA VAL A 469 -4.53 -21.74 -16.55
C VAL A 469 -5.09 -20.63 -17.40
N MET A 470 -4.96 -19.38 -16.97
CA MET A 470 -5.36 -18.19 -17.73
C MET A 470 -4.24 -17.16 -17.76
N SER A 471 -3.82 -16.70 -18.93
CA SER A 471 -2.84 -15.61 -19.06
C SER A 471 -2.95 -14.83 -20.36
N SER A 472 -2.53 -13.56 -20.36
CA SER A 472 -2.36 -12.77 -21.59
C SER A 472 -1.11 -13.15 -22.41
N GLU A 473 -0.27 -14.08 -21.93
CA GLU A 473 0.86 -14.63 -22.70
C GLU A 473 0.87 -16.17 -22.75
N ALA A 474 0.74 -16.74 -23.95
CA ALA A 474 0.73 -18.20 -24.18
C ALA A 474 1.98 -18.93 -23.65
N ALA A 475 3.14 -18.25 -23.64
CA ALA A 475 4.37 -18.80 -23.10
C ALA A 475 4.29 -19.14 -21.59
N LEU A 476 3.30 -18.59 -20.86
CA LEU A 476 3.05 -18.91 -19.44
C LEU A 476 2.09 -20.09 -19.26
N THR A 477 1.03 -20.20 -20.06
CA THR A 477 0.13 -21.36 -20.02
C THR A 477 0.87 -22.64 -20.39
N ASP A 478 1.75 -22.55 -21.40
CA ASP A 478 2.63 -23.62 -21.85
C ASP A 478 3.77 -23.95 -20.84
N GLY A 479 3.94 -23.11 -19.80
CA GLY A 479 4.93 -23.26 -18.74
C GLY A 479 4.56 -24.29 -17.67
N LEU A 480 3.28 -24.39 -17.27
CA LEU A 480 2.86 -25.35 -16.24
C LEU A 480 3.09 -26.80 -16.67
N ALA A 481 2.75 -27.12 -17.92
CA ALA A 481 3.00 -28.44 -18.52
C ALA A 481 4.48 -28.86 -18.49
N LYS A 482 5.39 -27.89 -18.38
CA LYS A 482 6.85 -28.06 -18.39
C LYS A 482 7.48 -27.86 -17.02
N ALA A 483 6.69 -27.60 -15.96
CA ALA A 483 7.14 -27.19 -14.62
C ALA A 483 7.82 -28.29 -13.78
N GLY A 484 8.48 -29.26 -14.41
CA GLY A 484 9.26 -30.31 -13.76
C GLY A 484 10.54 -29.83 -13.07
N LYS A 485 10.94 -28.55 -13.25
CA LYS A 485 11.97 -27.81 -12.51
C LYS A 485 11.94 -26.32 -12.88
N GLY A 486 11.21 -25.51 -12.11
CA GLY A 486 11.35 -24.04 -12.19
C GLY A 486 12.68 -23.60 -11.60
N ALA A 487 13.42 -22.75 -12.30
CA ALA A 487 14.86 -22.55 -12.04
C ALA A 487 15.20 -21.58 -10.89
N TRP A 488 14.22 -20.84 -10.35
CA TRP A 488 14.50 -19.67 -9.48
C TRP A 488 14.06 -19.81 -8.01
N LEU A 489 13.29 -20.86 -7.67
CA LEU A 489 12.89 -21.17 -6.29
C LEU A 489 13.31 -22.59 -5.93
N SER A 490 14.27 -22.71 -5.01
CA SER A 490 14.88 -23.98 -4.58
C SER A 490 14.34 -24.49 -3.23
N SER A 491 13.14 -24.08 -2.84
CA SER A 491 12.55 -24.40 -1.53
C SER A 491 11.10 -24.87 -1.66
N ASP A 492 10.82 -26.07 -1.14
CA ASP A 492 9.49 -26.69 -1.12
C ASP A 492 8.61 -26.15 0.03
N SER A 493 8.53 -24.82 0.14
CA SER A 493 7.86 -24.11 1.24
C SER A 493 6.36 -24.00 1.02
N ALA A 494 5.58 -24.07 2.11
CA ALA A 494 4.13 -24.01 2.06
C ALA A 494 3.60 -22.58 1.84
N ALA A 495 2.84 -22.40 0.76
CA ALA A 495 2.10 -21.20 0.34
C ALA A 495 2.90 -19.89 0.31
N ALA A 496 3.24 -19.39 -0.89
CA ALA A 496 4.03 -18.18 -1.04
C ALA A 496 3.26 -16.98 -1.60
N TRP A 497 3.61 -15.83 -1.04
CA TRP A 497 3.25 -14.46 -1.40
C TRP A 497 4.52 -13.78 -1.93
N LEU A 498 4.79 -13.96 -3.20
CA LEU A 498 5.86 -13.28 -3.90
C LEU A 498 5.34 -11.94 -4.42
N LEU A 499 6.15 -10.91 -4.42
CA LEU A 499 5.82 -9.57 -4.95
C LEU A 499 7.06 -8.96 -5.60
N ALA A 500 6.85 -8.08 -6.58
CA ALA A 500 7.86 -7.11 -6.93
C ALA A 500 8.01 -6.12 -5.77
N PRO A 501 9.25 -5.73 -5.44
CA PRO A 501 9.53 -4.75 -4.40
C PRO A 501 8.80 -3.41 -4.60
N GLY A 502 8.58 -2.99 -5.85
CA GLY A 502 7.78 -1.80 -6.16
C GLY A 502 6.33 -1.87 -5.65
N VAL A 503 5.69 -3.04 -5.67
CA VAL A 503 4.31 -3.23 -5.18
C VAL A 503 4.27 -3.20 -3.65
N ALA A 504 5.24 -3.83 -2.99
CA ALA A 504 5.32 -3.84 -1.52
C ALA A 504 5.64 -2.45 -0.95
N ALA A 505 6.46 -1.65 -1.63
CA ALA A 505 6.76 -0.27 -1.23
C ALA A 505 5.52 0.65 -1.31
N ILE A 506 4.60 0.40 -2.24
CA ILE A 506 3.30 1.11 -2.32
C ILE A 506 2.39 0.66 -1.16
N GLY A 507 2.26 -0.65 -0.96
CA GLY A 507 1.36 -1.23 0.04
C GLY A 507 1.69 -0.88 1.49
N ALA A 508 2.96 -0.66 1.83
CA ALA A 508 3.37 -0.32 3.19
C ALA A 508 3.05 1.13 3.60
N SER A 509 2.97 2.06 2.64
CA SER A 509 2.62 3.47 2.92
C SER A 509 1.14 3.77 2.82
N ASP A 510 0.39 2.99 2.03
CA ASP A 510 -1.02 3.28 1.76
C ASP A 510 -1.79 2.00 1.36
N ILE A 511 -2.14 1.18 2.37
CA ILE A 511 -3.07 0.05 2.20
C ILE A 511 -4.43 0.57 1.68
N GLY A 512 -4.81 1.79 2.08
CA GLY A 512 -5.98 2.49 1.56
C GLY A 512 -5.91 2.71 0.05
N GLN A 513 -4.73 2.93 -0.53
CA GLN A 513 -4.52 2.96 -1.98
C GLN A 513 -4.22 1.62 -2.64
N LEU A 514 -3.90 0.53 -1.93
CA LEU A 514 -4.09 -0.80 -2.53
C LEU A 514 -5.58 -1.17 -2.64
N PHE A 515 -6.38 -0.85 -1.62
CA PHE A 515 -7.84 -0.94 -1.70
C PHE A 515 -8.39 -0.03 -2.79
N LYS A 516 -8.04 1.26 -2.79
CA LYS A 516 -8.47 2.19 -3.84
C LYS A 516 -7.89 1.84 -5.21
N LEU A 517 -6.69 1.27 -5.38
CA LEU A 517 -6.26 0.79 -6.70
C LEU A 517 -7.11 -0.39 -7.18
N PHE A 518 -7.46 -1.34 -6.30
CA PHE A 518 -8.25 -2.53 -6.64
C PHE A 518 -9.73 -2.22 -6.90
N PHE A 519 -10.28 -1.17 -6.29
CA PHE A 519 -11.66 -0.72 -6.53
C PHE A 519 -11.76 0.43 -7.55
N MET A 520 -10.84 1.40 -7.58
CA MET A 520 -10.81 2.46 -8.60
C MET A 520 -10.33 1.98 -9.97
N SER A 521 -9.73 0.78 -10.10
CA SER A 521 -9.57 0.15 -11.42
C SER A 521 -10.91 -0.13 -12.12
N PHE A 522 -12.03 -0.07 -11.40
CA PHE A 522 -13.39 -0.06 -11.96
C PHE A 522 -13.97 1.36 -12.16
N SER A 523 -13.35 2.41 -11.60
CA SER A 523 -13.63 3.82 -11.88
C SER A 523 -12.51 4.42 -12.73
N GLY A 524 -12.35 3.91 -13.96
CA GLY A 524 -11.22 4.20 -14.85
C GLY A 524 -10.94 5.69 -15.07
N ASP A 525 -9.65 6.01 -15.31
CA ASP A 525 -9.05 7.35 -15.26
C ASP A 525 -9.97 8.51 -15.70
N TRP A 526 -10.59 9.15 -14.71
CA TRP A 526 -11.36 10.39 -14.88
C TRP A 526 -10.41 11.56 -15.12
N LYS A 527 -9.82 11.61 -16.32
CA LYS A 527 -9.27 12.85 -16.86
C LYS A 527 -10.41 13.86 -16.86
N ALA A 528 -10.34 14.86 -15.99
CA ALA A 528 -11.30 15.94 -15.94
C ALA A 528 -11.49 16.50 -17.36
N ALA A 529 -12.75 16.56 -17.82
CA ALA A 529 -13.07 17.09 -19.13
C ALA A 529 -12.48 18.52 -19.22
N PRO A 530 -11.78 18.86 -20.32
CA PRO A 530 -11.19 20.18 -20.44
C PRO A 530 -12.30 21.24 -20.36
N GLU A 531 -12.07 22.29 -19.54
CA GLU A 531 -13.06 23.33 -19.28
C GLU A 531 -13.69 23.85 -20.59
N PRO A 532 -15.03 23.89 -20.68
CA PRO A 532 -15.70 24.34 -21.89
C PRO A 532 -15.36 25.80 -22.16
N LEU A 533 -14.83 26.05 -23.36
CA LEU A 533 -14.48 27.40 -23.80
C LEU A 533 -15.77 28.19 -24.11
N PRO A 534 -15.80 29.52 -23.83
CA PRO A 534 -16.97 30.34 -24.13
C PRO A 534 -17.25 30.37 -25.64
N GLU A 535 -18.53 30.43 -26.00
CA GLU A 535 -18.96 30.55 -27.39
C GLU A 535 -18.36 31.79 -28.06
N GLY A 536 -17.89 31.64 -29.30
CA GLY A 536 -17.27 32.74 -30.06
C GLY A 536 -15.79 33.03 -29.71
N ALA A 537 -15.13 32.24 -28.86
CA ALA A 537 -13.70 32.38 -28.57
C ALA A 537 -12.82 32.48 -29.84
N ASP A 538 -11.86 33.43 -29.88
CA ASP A 538 -10.98 33.65 -31.05
C ASP A 538 -10.25 32.36 -31.45
N PRO A 539 -10.47 31.82 -32.67
CA PRO A 539 -9.81 30.60 -33.15
C PRO A 539 -8.27 30.67 -33.12
N LYS A 540 -7.67 31.87 -33.13
CA LYS A 540 -6.22 32.05 -32.96
C LYS A 540 -5.76 31.86 -31.52
N LEU A 541 -6.61 32.14 -30.52
CA LEU A 541 -6.34 31.86 -29.11
C LEU A 541 -6.61 30.40 -28.79
N VAL A 542 -7.71 29.82 -29.29
CA VAL A 542 -7.99 28.38 -29.16
C VAL A 542 -6.83 27.56 -29.75
N LYS A 543 -6.40 27.85 -30.98
CA LYS A 543 -5.25 27.15 -31.59
C LYS A 543 -3.92 27.34 -30.84
N LYS A 544 -3.74 28.42 -30.06
CA LYS A 544 -2.59 28.57 -29.16
C LYS A 544 -2.75 27.71 -27.91
N LEU A 545 -3.94 27.69 -27.32
CA LEU A 545 -4.28 26.87 -26.16
C LEU A 545 -4.03 25.38 -26.45
N ASP A 546 -4.54 24.87 -27.57
CA ASP A 546 -4.31 23.49 -28.04
C ASP A 546 -2.81 23.20 -28.22
N ALA A 547 -2.05 24.16 -28.75
CA ALA A 547 -0.60 24.07 -28.92
C ALA A 547 0.22 24.23 -27.61
N ILE A 548 -0.41 24.65 -26.50
CA ILE A 548 0.17 24.55 -25.15
C ILE A 548 -0.22 23.23 -24.50
N ARG A 549 -1.49 22.81 -24.61
CA ARG A 549 -1.99 21.52 -24.13
C ARG A 549 -1.20 20.35 -24.72
N GLY A 550 -1.04 20.29 -26.06
CA GLY A 550 -0.20 19.29 -26.72
C GLY A 550 1.28 19.32 -26.34
N LYS A 551 1.82 20.45 -25.84
CA LYS A 551 3.17 20.50 -25.26
C LYS A 551 3.20 19.94 -23.83
N LYS A 552 2.17 20.18 -23.03
CA LYS A 552 2.02 19.55 -21.70
C LYS A 552 1.90 18.04 -21.87
N ASP A 553 1.00 17.58 -22.74
CA ASP A 553 0.80 16.16 -23.04
C ASP A 553 2.11 15.47 -23.47
N ALA A 554 2.87 16.09 -24.38
CA ALA A 554 4.16 15.57 -24.82
C ALA A 554 5.24 15.57 -23.72
N LEU A 555 5.23 16.57 -22.82
CA LEU A 555 6.15 16.67 -21.69
C LEU A 555 5.80 15.68 -20.57
N GLU A 556 4.51 15.46 -20.33
CA GLU A 556 4.00 14.45 -19.40
C GLU A 556 4.25 13.03 -19.93
N ALA A 557 4.04 12.77 -21.22
CA ALA A 557 4.43 11.51 -21.86
C ALA A 557 5.95 11.26 -21.79
N ALA A 558 6.78 12.30 -21.98
CA ALA A 558 8.23 12.19 -21.83
C ALA A 558 8.65 11.92 -20.37
N LYS A 559 8.03 12.60 -19.40
CA LYS A 559 8.20 12.36 -17.95
C LYS A 559 7.77 10.95 -17.56
N ASN A 560 6.64 10.46 -18.07
CA ASN A 560 6.15 9.11 -17.80
C ASN A 560 7.09 8.05 -18.36
N LYS A 561 7.55 8.19 -19.62
CA LYS A 561 8.55 7.31 -20.22
C LYS A 561 9.91 7.33 -19.51
N GLU A 562 10.31 8.47 -18.95
CA GLU A 562 11.50 8.56 -18.09
C GLU A 562 11.26 7.85 -16.75
N ASN A 563 10.10 8.03 -16.12
CA ASN A 563 9.71 7.32 -14.90
C ASN A 563 9.60 5.79 -15.10
N GLU A 564 8.99 5.31 -16.19
CA GLU A 564 8.95 3.88 -16.58
C GLU A 564 10.36 3.28 -16.57
N LYS A 565 11.31 3.97 -17.23
CA LYS A 565 12.71 3.54 -17.25
C LYS A 565 13.34 3.57 -15.85
N LEU A 566 13.13 4.63 -15.07
CA LEU A 566 13.71 4.75 -13.73
C LEU A 566 13.16 3.68 -12.77
N THR A 567 11.89 3.29 -12.91
CA THR A 567 11.29 2.15 -12.21
C THR A 567 11.93 0.83 -12.65
N SER A 568 12.09 0.60 -13.96
CA SER A 568 12.74 -0.61 -14.48
C SER A 568 14.22 -0.73 -14.03
N ASP A 569 14.96 0.39 -14.04
CA ASP A 569 16.33 0.47 -13.50
C ASP A 569 16.36 0.15 -11.98
N VAL A 570 15.29 0.47 -11.23
CA VAL A 570 15.15 0.18 -9.79
C VAL A 570 14.76 -1.28 -9.52
N ASP A 571 13.82 -1.86 -10.28
CA ASP A 571 13.41 -3.26 -10.14
C ASP A 571 14.60 -4.21 -10.43
N ALA A 572 15.42 -3.87 -11.44
CA ALA A 572 16.68 -4.55 -11.75
C ALA A 572 17.76 -4.42 -10.64
N ILE A 573 17.51 -3.63 -9.59
CA ILE A 573 18.35 -3.52 -8.40
C ILE A 573 17.71 -4.17 -7.18
N LEU A 574 16.42 -3.95 -6.93
CA LEU A 574 15.71 -4.50 -5.78
C LEU A 574 15.64 -6.04 -5.86
N GLY A 575 15.43 -6.63 -7.04
CA GLY A 575 15.34 -8.09 -7.22
C GLY A 575 13.96 -8.65 -6.85
N THR A 576 13.90 -9.86 -6.31
CA THR A 576 12.64 -10.61 -6.13
C THR A 576 12.29 -10.82 -4.66
N LEU A 577 11.05 -10.50 -4.23
CA LEU A 577 10.55 -10.74 -2.87
C LEU A 577 9.64 -11.98 -2.83
N ALA A 578 9.84 -12.84 -1.83
CA ALA A 578 9.18 -14.13 -1.65
C ALA A 578 8.73 -14.40 -0.19
N VAL A 579 7.63 -13.85 0.29
CA VAL A 579 7.06 -14.24 1.60
C VAL A 579 6.41 -15.62 1.50
N THR A 580 6.42 -16.41 2.57
CA THR A 580 5.60 -17.62 2.74
C THR A 580 4.70 -17.47 3.97
N ALA A 581 3.51 -18.07 3.94
CA ALA A 581 2.48 -17.89 4.97
C ALA A 581 1.98 -19.26 5.46
N SER A 582 2.53 -19.72 6.59
CA SER A 582 2.16 -21.00 7.20
C SER A 582 1.08 -20.81 8.27
N PRO A 583 -0.07 -21.51 8.20
CA PRO A 583 -1.09 -21.45 9.25
C PRO A 583 -0.62 -22.15 10.53
N THR A 584 -1.12 -21.66 11.66
CA THR A 584 -0.82 -22.12 13.03
C THR A 584 -2.04 -21.94 13.92
N ASP A 585 -2.01 -22.50 15.13
CA ASP A 585 -3.10 -22.36 16.11
C ASP A 585 -3.37 -20.89 16.51
N ALA A 586 -2.39 -20.00 16.38
CA ALA A 586 -2.49 -18.57 16.69
C ALA A 586 -2.87 -17.67 15.49
N GLY A 587 -2.90 -18.18 14.27
CA GLY A 587 -3.03 -17.39 13.04
C GLY A 587 -2.02 -17.81 11.98
N PHE A 588 -1.35 -16.86 11.31
CA PHE A 588 -0.27 -17.16 10.35
C PHE A 588 1.10 -16.79 10.89
N VAL A 589 2.10 -17.61 10.58
CA VAL A 589 3.52 -17.26 10.66
C VAL A 589 4.01 -16.97 9.25
N LEU A 590 4.55 -15.77 9.07
CA LEU A 590 5.07 -15.23 7.81
C LEU A 590 6.59 -15.36 7.80
N VAL A 591 7.19 -15.88 6.73
CA VAL A 591 8.62 -16.21 6.66
C VAL A 591 9.09 -15.89 5.24
N GLY A 592 9.98 -14.91 4.99
CA GLY A 592 10.15 -14.38 3.62
C GLY A 592 11.53 -13.98 3.06
N GLY A 593 11.58 -13.92 1.71
CA GLY A 593 12.64 -14.09 0.68
C GLY A 593 13.08 -12.92 -0.29
N GLN A 594 13.92 -11.91 0.02
CA GLN A 594 14.43 -10.86 -0.93
C GLN A 594 15.90 -11.11 -1.25
N SER A 595 16.17 -11.51 -2.49
CA SER A 595 17.53 -11.51 -3.00
C SER A 595 17.76 -10.26 -3.85
N PHE A 596 18.80 -9.50 -3.52
CA PHE A 596 19.37 -8.47 -4.42
C PHE A 596 20.27 -9.09 -5.50
N GLY A 597 20.07 -10.38 -5.80
CA GLY A 597 20.90 -11.20 -6.68
C GLY A 597 22.30 -11.37 -6.10
N THR A 598 23.31 -10.97 -6.89
CA THR A 598 24.73 -10.98 -6.48
C THR A 598 25.17 -9.69 -5.78
N LYS A 599 24.26 -8.73 -5.54
CA LYS A 599 24.56 -7.44 -4.91
C LYS A 599 24.45 -7.55 -3.39
N THR A 600 25.31 -6.83 -2.67
CA THR A 600 25.12 -6.59 -1.23
C THR A 600 23.98 -5.60 -1.00
N VAL A 601 23.28 -5.66 0.15
CA VAL A 601 22.20 -4.73 0.52
C VAL A 601 22.63 -3.27 0.35
N ALA A 602 23.77 -2.88 0.91
CA ALA A 602 24.34 -1.54 0.76
C ALA A 602 24.62 -1.12 -0.70
N ALA A 603 24.90 -2.07 -1.59
CA ALA A 603 25.13 -1.78 -3.02
C ALA A 603 23.82 -1.62 -3.79
N ALA A 604 22.76 -2.34 -3.37
CA ALA A 604 21.42 -2.13 -3.88
C ALA A 604 20.88 -0.75 -3.48
N ILE A 605 20.96 -0.39 -2.19
CA ILE A 605 20.49 0.91 -1.67
C ILE A 605 21.25 2.07 -2.32
N ASP A 606 22.56 1.96 -2.52
CA ASP A 606 23.36 2.97 -3.23
C ASP A 606 22.92 3.12 -4.70
N GLY A 607 22.68 1.99 -5.38
CA GLY A 607 22.21 1.98 -6.76
C GLY A 607 20.84 2.64 -6.92
N ILE A 608 19.89 2.32 -6.04
CA ILE A 608 18.56 2.94 -5.97
C ILE A 608 18.69 4.44 -5.67
N THR A 609 19.53 4.82 -4.71
CA THR A 609 19.82 6.23 -4.40
C THR A 609 20.37 6.98 -5.61
N GLY A 610 21.26 6.36 -6.38
CA GLY A 610 21.79 6.91 -7.63
C GLY A 610 20.76 7.01 -8.77
N ILE A 611 19.63 6.29 -8.70
CA ILE A 611 18.50 6.44 -9.63
C ILE A 611 17.55 7.54 -9.14
N LEU A 612 17.16 7.52 -7.86
CA LEU A 612 16.33 8.55 -7.25
C LEU A 612 16.95 9.94 -7.38
N ALA A 613 18.28 10.06 -7.26
CA ALA A 613 19.00 11.31 -7.52
C ALA A 613 18.82 11.84 -8.95
N LYS A 614 18.89 10.96 -9.97
CA LYS A 614 18.61 11.33 -11.37
C LYS A 614 17.16 11.73 -11.53
N ARG A 615 16.23 10.97 -10.91
CA ARG A 615 14.80 11.26 -10.91
C ARG A 615 14.50 12.65 -10.37
N THR A 616 15.06 13.04 -9.22
CA THR A 616 14.84 14.39 -8.64
C THR A 616 15.34 15.51 -9.56
N VAL A 617 16.47 15.31 -10.26
CA VAL A 617 16.98 16.29 -11.25
C VAL A 617 16.07 16.38 -12.48
N ALA A 618 15.56 15.24 -12.97
CA ALA A 618 14.62 15.18 -14.09
C ALA A 618 13.26 15.79 -13.71
N GLU A 619 12.66 15.38 -12.60
CA GLU A 619 11.39 15.89 -12.08
C GLU A 619 11.46 17.40 -11.88
N ARG A 620 12.55 17.94 -11.31
CA ARG A 620 12.74 19.39 -11.19
C ARG A 620 12.67 20.09 -12.55
N LYS A 621 13.43 19.60 -13.54
CA LYS A 621 13.45 20.15 -14.91
C LYS A 621 12.07 20.08 -15.58
N HIS A 622 11.36 18.95 -15.43
CA HIS A 622 10.00 18.78 -15.95
C HIS A 622 9.00 19.70 -15.25
N SER A 623 9.11 19.89 -13.93
CA SER A 623 8.27 20.81 -13.15
C SER A 623 8.50 22.27 -13.51
N GLU A 624 9.76 22.70 -13.66
CA GLU A 624 10.11 24.06 -14.11
C GLU A 624 9.55 24.33 -15.52
N ALA A 625 9.58 23.33 -16.42
CA ALA A 625 8.99 23.42 -17.76
C ALA A 625 7.44 23.40 -17.76
N LEU A 626 6.81 22.52 -16.97
CA LEU A 626 5.34 22.47 -16.82
C LEU A 626 4.81 23.76 -16.20
N GLN A 627 5.42 24.30 -15.15
CA GLN A 627 5.02 25.57 -14.55
C GLN A 627 5.08 26.75 -15.54
N LYS A 628 5.99 26.70 -16.51
CA LYS A 628 6.01 27.68 -17.62
C LYS A 628 4.82 27.49 -18.56
N LEU A 629 4.51 26.24 -18.94
CA LEU A 629 3.36 25.93 -19.81
C LEU A 629 2.02 26.24 -19.15
N TYR A 630 1.83 25.97 -17.85
CA TYR A 630 0.62 26.36 -17.12
C TYR A 630 0.43 27.89 -17.07
N LYS A 631 1.51 28.67 -16.92
CA LYS A 631 1.43 30.14 -16.99
C LYS A 631 1.11 30.63 -18.41
N GLU A 632 1.68 29.99 -19.44
CA GLU A 632 1.31 30.26 -20.84
C GLU A 632 -0.17 29.91 -21.13
N GLU A 633 -0.67 28.79 -20.61
CA GLU A 633 -2.08 28.37 -20.71
C GLU A 633 -3.03 29.33 -19.99
N GLN A 634 -2.76 29.67 -18.72
CA GLN A 634 -3.55 30.63 -17.96
C GLN A 634 -3.63 32.00 -18.67
N THR A 635 -2.50 32.50 -19.18
CA THR A 635 -2.46 33.77 -19.94
C THR A 635 -3.33 33.71 -21.22
N ILE A 636 -3.45 32.53 -21.85
CA ILE A 636 -4.30 32.34 -23.03
C ILE A 636 -5.78 32.21 -22.63
N MET A 637 -6.09 31.51 -21.53
CA MET A 637 -7.46 31.38 -21.01
C MET A 637 -8.02 32.74 -20.57
N GLU A 638 -7.25 33.53 -19.82
CA GLU A 638 -7.60 34.91 -19.45
C GLU A 638 -7.84 35.80 -20.69
N ALA A 639 -7.04 35.62 -21.75
CA ALA A 639 -7.23 36.32 -23.02
C ALA A 639 -8.49 35.84 -23.78
N ILE A 640 -8.87 34.56 -23.69
CA ILE A 640 -10.10 34.02 -24.28
C ILE A 640 -11.33 34.60 -23.55
N TYR A 641 -11.41 34.49 -22.22
CA TYR A 641 -12.54 35.01 -21.46
C TYR A 641 -12.68 36.53 -21.56
N LYS A 642 -11.58 37.27 -21.74
CA LYS A 642 -11.60 38.72 -21.98
C LYS A 642 -11.97 39.11 -23.43
N ALA A 643 -11.85 38.19 -24.39
CA ALA A 643 -12.18 38.42 -25.79
C ALA A 643 -13.57 37.87 -26.19
N ALA A 644 -14.15 36.97 -25.38
CA ALA A 644 -15.53 36.55 -25.51
C ALA A 644 -16.48 37.76 -25.36
N PRO A 645 -17.62 37.80 -26.08
CA PRO A 645 -18.65 38.79 -25.81
C PRO A 645 -19.16 38.62 -24.38
N ALA A 646 -19.48 39.75 -23.72
CA ALA A 646 -20.23 39.68 -22.48
C ALA A 646 -21.63 39.10 -22.75
N PRO A 647 -22.18 38.26 -21.86
CA PRO A 647 -23.52 37.71 -21.97
C PRO A 647 -24.61 38.78 -21.85
#